data_AF-A0A831NHQ2-F1
#
_entry.id   AF-A0A831NHQ2-F1
#
_cell.length_a   1.000
_cell.length_b   1.000
_cell.length_c   1.000
_cell.angle_alpha   90.00
_cell.angle_beta   90.00
_cell.angle_gamma   90.00
#
_symmetry.space_group_name_H-M   'P 1'
#
loop_
_entity.id
_entity.type
_entity.pdbx_description
1 polymer ?
#
loop_
_entity_poly.entity_id
_entity_poly.type
_entity_poly.pdbx_seq_one_letter_code
_entity_poly.pdbx_strand_id
1 'polypeptide(L)'
;NALDLPDDSPVYTIGESMPYSRLNDVEEKLESITYKGHTYVGGGGSSIYVIKTNDSTAPSDSNVFSAKRSLATLLRKDKEDQTNYLIKLLGGIISPFLESIDFVTGMMGAGMSFSSEKGGESVGWIDKLYVRKKAIFQLLSIMETELAGASFMFNASGARATITKVEFIEKKGIRFKDGKGVKFSDGKRGYSSPGTYGSVYRCYFLADDGEKAIENRFKPGNLVRSQSFNIKEGAYDDVSNHYWWRLVENVGDNWIEVSVNHCDEGSDIPKVGDVMVQLGDIADPDYQAAIVLSAYGDGAPSLTFYQGINSYSLSERDILTARYDQVTKECRFQIGHEGKNGCFLYSPSKGLRVEGMIEVLGGNGMSNFDDALDFAEQVNDRMAQYIGYDGWESLVGEALAGRTIIKGGVINTDLINAAVIITSKLIAGAIKAKKLEIGDGKKIYSTIDTDGRATFVDVTAINGYFEDVLMRGSLRSPFSKVSDSFNTNYNDNIIIEGGGSWTKVYSIPTGKEQIGRKITVCCIGTGEASISSSNAKFYEYGRSYNELILNKEIVQLIGYGLGDIFYGWIVTCREDLDVNYAMGRPDKVLARGYVDLRDDSKKYYTFDGSTLSFTKVSSKEYRVTMPTQWGTVKDEYMVMVTPMMRVGLSSGTYYVSIESDTEFSLNYMAYGTGQGGAFFFEVKRMGFY
;
A
#
# COMPACT_ATOMS: atom_id res chain seq x y z
N ASN A 1 7.98 142.31 19.37
CA ASN A 1 7.23 143.39 20.03
C ASN A 1 5.82 142.89 20.27
N ALA A 2 5.21 142.91 21.44
CA ALA A 2 5.53 143.13 22.85
C ALA A 2 4.21 142.67 23.53
N LEU A 3 4.22 141.70 24.43
CA LEU A 3 4.26 141.87 25.89
C LEU A 3 3.23 142.85 26.50
N ASP A 4 2.63 142.36 27.59
CA ASP A 4 1.81 142.97 28.67
C ASP A 4 0.30 143.16 28.43
N LEU A 5 -0.60 142.34 29.03
CA LEU A 5 -1.08 142.24 30.45
C LEU A 5 -2.02 143.41 30.85
N PRO A 6 -2.90 143.29 31.88
CA PRO A 6 -3.66 142.14 32.43
C PRO A 6 -5.15 142.45 32.83
N ASP A 7 -5.81 141.45 33.44
CA ASP A 7 -7.10 141.38 34.17
C ASP A 7 -8.43 141.55 33.39
N ASP A 8 -9.46 140.70 33.46
CA ASP A 8 -9.85 139.75 34.52
C ASP A 8 -10.87 138.68 33.98
N SER A 9 -10.62 137.39 34.31
CA SER A 9 -11.51 136.21 34.58
C SER A 9 -12.87 135.95 33.87
N PRO A 10 -13.38 134.69 33.76
CA PRO A 10 -12.76 133.37 33.66
C PRO A 10 -13.28 132.51 32.46
N VAL A 11 -12.58 131.39 32.25
CA VAL A 11 -12.60 130.39 31.16
C VAL A 11 -13.91 129.59 31.03
N TYR A 12 -14.34 129.26 29.78
CA TYR A 12 -14.55 127.89 29.25
C TYR A 12 -14.71 127.89 27.71
N THR A 13 -14.11 126.87 27.08
CA THR A 13 -13.70 126.76 25.66
C THR A 13 -14.83 126.50 24.65
N ILE A 14 -14.67 127.12 23.48
CA ILE A 14 -15.49 127.12 22.25
C ILE A 14 -15.22 125.89 21.35
N GLY A 15 -16.16 125.53 20.46
CA GLY A 15 -15.85 124.86 19.17
C GLY A 15 -17.03 124.07 18.61
N GLU A 16 -17.98 124.72 17.91
CA GLU A 16 -18.08 124.84 16.44
C GLU A 16 -18.56 123.57 15.69
N SER A 17 -19.71 123.68 15.03
CA SER A 17 -20.29 122.69 14.11
C SER A 17 -20.60 123.31 12.74
N MET A 18 -20.28 122.57 11.67
CA MET A 18 -20.65 122.74 10.26
C MET A 18 -20.52 121.35 9.59
N PRO A 19 -21.15 121.05 8.43
CA PRO A 19 -22.56 121.14 8.04
C PRO A 19 -23.11 119.83 7.40
N TYR A 20 -24.45 119.73 7.31
CA TYR A 20 -25.32 118.61 6.89
C TYR A 20 -25.10 117.99 5.47
N SER A 21 -25.44 116.70 5.31
CA SER A 21 -25.66 116.05 3.99
C SER A 21 -26.65 114.86 4.05
N ARG A 22 -27.92 115.13 3.77
CA ARG A 22 -29.02 114.33 3.15
C ARG A 22 -29.32 112.87 3.51
N LEU A 23 -28.49 112.16 4.26
CA LEU A 23 -28.90 110.96 5.01
C LEU A 23 -29.74 111.37 6.23
N ASN A 24 -29.38 112.50 6.85
CA ASN A 24 -30.17 113.18 7.86
C ASN A 24 -31.56 113.59 7.35
N ASP A 25 -31.78 113.90 6.07
CA ASP A 25 -33.11 114.33 5.60
C ASP A 25 -34.12 113.17 5.50
N VAL A 26 -33.65 111.93 5.37
CA VAL A 26 -34.50 110.71 5.38
C VAL A 26 -34.57 110.10 6.78
N GLU A 27 -33.52 110.27 7.59
CA GLU A 27 -33.52 109.94 9.03
C GLU A 27 -34.30 110.96 9.90
N GLU A 28 -34.36 112.26 9.52
CA GLU A 28 -35.21 113.30 10.14
C GLU A 28 -36.67 113.24 9.66
N LYS A 29 -36.94 112.78 8.43
CA LYS A 29 -38.33 112.73 7.90
C LYS A 29 -39.14 111.50 8.28
N LEU A 30 -38.60 110.58 9.06
CA LEU A 30 -39.36 109.48 9.67
C LEU A 30 -39.68 109.78 11.15
N GLU A 31 -40.05 111.03 11.42
CA GLU A 31 -40.43 111.53 12.75
C GLU A 31 -41.74 110.92 13.29
N SER A 32 -42.57 110.28 12.46
CA SER A 32 -43.66 109.45 12.97
C SER A 32 -44.22 108.42 11.99
N ILE A 33 -44.58 107.25 12.53
CA ILE A 33 -45.50 106.32 11.87
C ILE A 33 -46.90 106.65 12.38
N THR A 34 -47.85 106.92 11.49
CA THR A 34 -49.27 107.05 11.84
C THR A 34 -49.99 105.74 11.56
N TYR A 35 -50.47 105.06 12.60
CA TYR A 35 -51.30 103.86 12.45
C TYR A 35 -52.63 104.05 13.21
N LYS A 36 -53.75 103.82 12.52
CA LYS A 36 -55.12 104.02 13.04
C LYS A 36 -55.34 105.37 13.74
N GLY A 37 -54.76 106.44 13.20
CA GLY A 37 -54.96 107.80 13.70
C GLY A 37 -54.08 108.21 14.88
N HIS A 38 -53.09 107.41 15.28
CA HIS A 38 -52.11 107.78 16.31
C HIS A 38 -50.70 107.95 15.72
N THR A 39 -50.05 109.06 16.07
CA THR A 39 -48.74 109.51 15.59
C THR A 39 -47.66 109.16 16.61
N TYR A 40 -46.68 108.33 16.24
CA TYR A 40 -45.63 107.86 17.14
C TYR A 40 -44.32 108.64 16.91
N VAL A 41 -44.00 109.59 17.81
CA VAL A 41 -42.81 110.47 17.70
C VAL A 41 -41.66 109.91 18.54
N GLY A 42 -40.44 109.92 17.99
CA GLY A 42 -39.24 109.36 18.59
C GLY A 42 -38.86 110.01 19.93
N GLY A 43 -39.32 109.40 21.03
CA GLY A 43 -38.93 109.75 22.39
C GLY A 43 -38.99 108.53 23.29
N GLY A 44 -37.82 107.98 23.65
CA GLY A 44 -37.59 107.16 24.86
C GLY A 44 -38.36 105.85 25.09
N GLY A 45 -39.37 105.47 24.29
CA GLY A 45 -40.14 104.26 24.60
C GLY A 45 -41.15 103.77 23.56
N SER A 46 -41.17 104.32 22.34
CA SER A 46 -42.25 104.06 21.37
C SER A 46 -41.78 103.95 19.91
N SER A 47 -40.54 103.53 19.68
CA SER A 47 -40.02 103.08 18.37
C SER A 47 -40.10 101.55 18.27
N ILE A 48 -40.35 100.99 17.08
CA ILE A 48 -40.19 99.55 16.85
C ILE A 48 -38.73 99.19 17.15
N TYR A 49 -38.48 98.44 18.23
CA TYR A 49 -37.14 98.07 18.62
C TYR A 49 -36.60 97.02 17.64
N VAL A 50 -35.56 97.35 16.89
CA VAL A 50 -34.94 96.46 15.91
C VAL A 50 -33.70 95.78 16.51
N ILE A 51 -33.80 94.47 16.78
CA ILE A 51 -32.69 93.66 17.27
C ILE A 51 -31.65 93.47 16.15
N LYS A 52 -30.45 94.02 16.33
CA LYS A 52 -29.30 93.90 15.41
C LYS A 52 -28.54 92.58 15.63
N THR A 53 -27.65 92.21 14.71
CA THR A 53 -26.92 90.92 14.73
C THR A 53 -26.19 90.64 16.05
N ASN A 54 -25.62 91.66 16.70
CA ASN A 54 -24.87 91.53 17.96
C ASN A 54 -25.62 92.08 19.19
N ASP A 55 -26.92 92.32 19.05
CA ASP A 55 -27.78 92.81 20.13
C ASP A 55 -28.19 91.63 21.03
N SER A 56 -28.04 91.79 22.35
CA SER A 56 -28.37 90.79 23.37
C SER A 56 -29.82 90.86 23.86
N THR A 57 -30.63 91.76 23.31
CA THR A 57 -32.04 91.92 23.68
C THR A 57 -32.82 90.65 23.36
N ALA A 58 -33.61 90.18 24.33
CA ALA A 58 -34.46 89.00 24.16
C ALA A 58 -35.58 89.29 23.15
N PRO A 59 -35.87 88.37 22.21
CA PRO A 59 -37.00 88.52 21.30
C PRO A 59 -38.32 88.55 22.06
N SER A 60 -39.23 89.47 21.71
CA SER A 60 -40.56 89.63 22.27
C SER A 60 -41.55 90.12 21.22
N ASP A 61 -42.85 90.08 21.53
CA ASP A 61 -43.92 90.58 20.64
C ASP A 61 -43.83 92.09 20.35
N SER A 62 -42.96 92.82 21.06
CA SER A 62 -42.75 94.26 20.95
C SER A 62 -41.47 94.65 20.19
N ASN A 63 -40.69 93.68 19.69
CA ASN A 63 -39.47 93.93 18.92
C ASN A 63 -39.41 93.09 17.63
N VAL A 64 -38.53 93.50 16.69
CA VAL A 64 -38.36 92.85 15.39
C VAL A 64 -36.90 92.55 15.11
N PHE A 65 -36.60 91.45 14.41
CA PHE A 65 -35.24 91.18 13.95
C PHE A 65 -34.89 92.02 12.72
N SER A 66 -33.67 92.58 12.71
CA SER A 66 -33.08 93.11 11.48
C SER A 66 -32.84 92.01 10.44
N ALA A 67 -32.82 92.36 9.15
CA ALA A 67 -32.54 91.39 8.07
C ALA A 67 -31.23 90.62 8.28
N LYS A 68 -30.17 91.29 8.76
CA LYS A 68 -28.88 90.64 9.08
C LYS A 68 -28.96 89.74 10.31
N ARG A 69 -29.81 90.04 11.30
CA ARG A 69 -30.04 89.14 12.46
C ARG A 69 -30.79 87.91 11.99
N SER A 70 -31.86 88.06 11.20
CA SER A 70 -32.62 86.94 10.64
C SER A 70 -31.77 86.02 9.78
N LEU A 71 -30.90 86.56 8.91
CA LEU A 71 -29.95 85.77 8.11
C LEU A 71 -28.89 85.03 8.94
N ALA A 72 -28.64 85.47 10.17
CA ALA A 72 -27.67 84.84 11.07
C ALA A 72 -28.31 83.80 12.00
N THR A 73 -29.62 83.87 12.24
CA THR A 73 -30.32 83.00 13.21
C THR A 73 -31.31 82.03 12.60
N LEU A 74 -31.82 82.28 11.39
CA LEU A 74 -32.80 81.42 10.72
C LEU A 74 -32.14 80.68 9.55
N LEU A 75 -32.51 79.40 9.37
CA LEU A 75 -32.08 78.62 8.22
C LEU A 75 -32.66 79.20 6.92
N ARG A 76 -31.79 79.45 5.96
CA ARG A 76 -32.13 79.98 4.66
C ARG A 76 -32.76 78.93 3.75
N LYS A 77 -33.54 79.40 2.80
CA LYS A 77 -34.23 78.58 1.78
C LYS A 77 -33.81 78.92 0.35
N ASP A 78 -32.96 79.93 0.18
CA ASP A 78 -32.54 80.49 -1.11
C ASP A 78 -31.11 80.11 -1.51
N LYS A 79 -30.35 79.47 -0.60
CA LYS A 79 -29.02 78.91 -0.84
C LYS A 79 -28.70 77.84 0.21
N GLU A 80 -27.61 77.11 0.00
CA GLU A 80 -27.06 76.18 0.99
C GLU A 80 -26.81 76.87 2.34
N ASP A 81 -27.26 76.22 3.41
CA ASP A 81 -27.14 76.71 4.78
C ASP A 81 -27.04 75.54 5.76
N GLN A 82 -26.42 75.76 6.92
CA GLN A 82 -26.20 74.73 7.93
C GLN A 82 -26.34 75.30 9.34
N THR A 83 -26.64 74.44 10.29
CA THR A 83 -26.68 74.80 11.71
C THR A 83 -25.92 73.77 12.53
N ASN A 84 -25.20 74.24 13.56
CA ASN A 84 -24.53 73.38 14.54
C ASN A 84 -25.49 72.91 15.65
N TYR A 85 -26.76 73.31 15.60
CA TYR A 85 -27.79 72.96 16.57
C TYR A 85 -28.75 71.89 16.03
N LEU A 86 -29.26 71.04 16.92
CA LEU A 86 -30.27 70.03 16.57
C LEU A 86 -31.57 70.68 16.09
N ILE A 87 -32.11 70.19 14.97
CA ILE A 87 -33.40 70.62 14.44
C ILE A 87 -34.46 69.58 14.83
N LYS A 88 -35.52 70.01 15.52
CA LYS A 88 -36.68 69.17 15.84
C LYS A 88 -37.82 69.42 14.85
N LEU A 89 -38.09 68.46 13.96
CA LEU A 89 -39.12 68.55 12.92
C LEU A 89 -40.35 67.72 13.29
N LEU A 90 -41.22 68.29 14.13
CA LEU A 90 -42.42 67.60 14.64
C LEU A 90 -43.44 67.22 13.56
N GLY A 91 -43.52 68.00 12.48
CA GLY A 91 -44.40 67.75 11.34
C GLY A 91 -43.82 66.82 10.28
N GLY A 92 -42.62 66.26 10.49
CA GLY A 92 -41.91 65.43 9.53
C GLY A 92 -41.11 66.22 8.48
N ILE A 93 -40.49 65.48 7.56
CA ILE A 93 -39.71 65.98 6.44
C ILE A 93 -40.32 65.40 5.16
N ILE A 94 -40.55 66.24 4.14
CA ILE A 94 -40.85 65.80 2.77
C ILE A 94 -39.72 66.32 1.89
N SER A 95 -38.92 65.42 1.34
CA SER A 95 -37.76 65.75 0.50
C SER A 95 -37.57 64.68 -0.57
N PRO A 96 -37.15 65.04 -1.80
CA PRO A 96 -36.77 64.06 -2.82
C PRO A 96 -35.51 63.26 -2.43
N PHE A 97 -34.67 63.78 -1.53
CA PHE A 97 -33.51 63.09 -0.99
C PHE A 97 -33.13 63.60 0.42
N LEU A 98 -32.50 62.75 1.21
CA LEU A 98 -31.84 63.08 2.47
C LEU A 98 -30.48 62.38 2.48
N GLU A 99 -29.41 63.16 2.32
CA GLU A 99 -28.06 62.62 2.07
C GLU A 99 -27.02 63.22 3.02
N SER A 100 -26.02 62.42 3.39
CA SER A 100 -24.80 62.94 4.03
C SER A 100 -23.90 63.61 2.98
N ILE A 101 -23.10 64.58 3.42
CA ILE A 101 -22.23 65.36 2.52
C ILE A 101 -21.15 64.52 1.81
N ASP A 102 -20.80 63.38 2.42
CA ASP A 102 -19.79 62.42 1.98
C ASP A 102 -20.40 61.18 1.31
N PHE A 103 -21.69 61.23 0.94
CA PHE A 103 -22.36 60.09 0.34
C PHE A 103 -21.72 59.66 -1.00
N VAL A 104 -21.36 58.37 -1.09
CA VAL A 104 -20.88 57.71 -2.31
C VAL A 104 -21.70 56.43 -2.52
N THR A 105 -22.29 56.26 -3.70
CA THR A 105 -23.13 55.09 -4.04
C THR A 105 -22.32 53.81 -4.30
N GLY A 106 -22.96 52.66 -4.12
CA GLY A 106 -22.40 51.32 -4.39
C GLY A 106 -22.12 50.50 -3.12
N MET A 107 -21.87 49.21 -3.29
CA MET A 107 -21.66 48.26 -2.16
C MET A 107 -20.45 48.56 -1.28
N MET A 108 -19.48 49.33 -1.80
CA MET A 108 -18.30 49.82 -1.09
C MET A 108 -18.38 51.34 -0.87
N GLY A 109 -19.58 51.91 -0.95
CA GLY A 109 -19.87 53.32 -0.76
C GLY A 109 -19.62 53.80 0.67
N ALA A 110 -19.86 55.09 0.91
CA ALA A 110 -19.72 55.72 2.21
C ALA A 110 -20.90 56.66 2.46
N GLY A 111 -21.21 56.92 3.72
CA GLY A 111 -22.27 57.86 4.10
C GLY A 111 -23.67 57.26 4.02
N MET A 112 -24.69 58.13 4.08
CA MET A 112 -26.10 57.74 4.11
C MET A 112 -26.90 58.48 3.04
N SER A 113 -27.81 57.79 2.36
CA SER A 113 -28.80 58.40 1.47
C SER A 113 -30.15 57.73 1.62
N PHE A 114 -31.21 58.53 1.72
CA PHE A 114 -32.58 58.14 1.43
C PHE A 114 -33.04 58.95 0.23
N SER A 115 -33.20 58.34 -0.93
CA SER A 115 -33.52 59.03 -2.19
C SER A 115 -34.47 58.23 -3.08
N SER A 116 -34.94 58.84 -4.17
CA SER A 116 -35.72 58.16 -5.20
C SER A 116 -34.92 58.04 -6.50
N GLU A 117 -34.81 56.84 -7.04
CA GLU A 117 -34.11 56.56 -8.30
C GLU A 117 -34.97 56.84 -9.54
N LYS A 118 -34.35 56.72 -10.73
CA LYS A 118 -34.95 56.95 -12.04
C LYS A 118 -35.98 55.86 -12.37
N GLY A 119 -37.17 56.02 -11.82
CA GLY A 119 -38.27 55.03 -11.87
C GLY A 119 -39.27 55.18 -10.72
N GLY A 120 -38.97 56.03 -9.72
CA GLY A 120 -39.81 56.22 -8.54
C GLY A 120 -39.50 55.23 -7.40
N GLU A 121 -38.48 54.39 -7.56
CA GLU A 121 -38.04 53.45 -6.54
C GLU A 121 -37.32 54.20 -5.41
N SER A 122 -37.76 53.99 -4.18
CA SER A 122 -37.10 54.56 -3.00
C SER A 122 -35.93 53.67 -2.57
N VAL A 123 -34.75 54.26 -2.39
CA VAL A 123 -33.51 53.53 -2.06
C VAL A 123 -32.89 54.11 -0.80
N GLY A 124 -32.43 53.23 0.09
CA GLY A 124 -31.75 53.56 1.33
C GLY A 124 -30.35 52.96 1.38
N TRP A 125 -29.33 53.81 1.46
CA TRP A 125 -27.93 53.41 1.66
C TRP A 125 -27.55 53.69 3.12
N ILE A 126 -27.22 52.64 3.88
CA ILE A 126 -26.95 52.72 5.33
C ILE A 126 -25.90 51.67 5.73
N ASP A 127 -24.84 52.10 6.40
CA ASP A 127 -23.76 51.20 6.85
C ASP A 127 -24.19 50.27 8.00
N LYS A 128 -25.00 50.76 8.94
CA LYS A 128 -25.50 49.99 10.10
C LYS A 128 -26.93 50.38 10.46
N LEU A 129 -27.82 49.38 10.47
CA LEU A 129 -29.22 49.55 10.83
C LEU A 129 -29.56 48.75 12.10
N TYR A 130 -29.88 49.45 13.19
CA TYR A 130 -30.37 48.83 14.44
C TYR A 130 -31.88 49.06 14.59
N VAL A 131 -32.69 48.00 14.54
CA VAL A 131 -34.15 48.09 14.68
C VAL A 131 -34.58 47.47 16.02
N ARG A 132 -35.11 48.28 16.94
CA ARG A 132 -35.42 47.85 18.32
C ARG A 132 -36.70 47.02 18.49
N LYS A 133 -37.64 47.11 17.56
CA LYS A 133 -38.93 46.40 17.65
C LYS A 133 -39.11 45.38 16.53
N LYS A 134 -39.33 45.84 15.29
CA LYS A 134 -39.58 44.96 14.14
C LYS A 134 -39.15 45.63 12.84
N ALA A 135 -38.41 44.90 12.02
CA ALA A 135 -38.21 45.19 10.60
C ALA A 135 -39.02 44.17 9.78
N ILE A 136 -39.78 44.64 8.80
CA ILE A 136 -40.57 43.78 7.90
C ILE A 136 -40.07 44.01 6.49
N PHE A 137 -39.68 42.93 5.82
CA PHE A 137 -39.23 42.95 4.43
C PHE A 137 -40.16 42.07 3.61
N GLN A 138 -40.57 42.53 2.43
CA GLN A 138 -41.25 41.66 1.46
C GLN A 138 -40.28 40.59 0.92
N LEU A 139 -39.00 40.95 0.77
CA LEU A 139 -37.89 40.07 0.40
C LEU A 139 -36.61 40.60 1.07
N LEU A 140 -35.81 39.72 1.68
CA LEU A 140 -34.50 40.06 2.25
C LEU A 140 -33.41 39.21 1.59
N SER A 141 -32.47 39.88 0.93
CA SER A 141 -31.26 39.26 0.38
C SER A 141 -30.05 39.77 1.17
N ILE A 142 -29.26 38.86 1.74
CA ILE A 142 -28.06 39.19 2.54
C ILE A 142 -26.87 38.54 1.87
N MET A 143 -25.85 39.33 1.55
CA MET A 143 -24.66 38.80 0.87
C MET A 143 -23.66 38.14 1.83
N GLU A 144 -23.57 38.57 3.10
CA GLU A 144 -22.74 37.95 4.15
C GLU A 144 -23.39 38.11 5.54
N THR A 145 -23.44 37.05 6.34
CA THR A 145 -24.07 37.04 7.69
C THR A 145 -23.07 36.75 8.80
N GLU A 146 -22.91 37.68 9.75
CA GLU A 146 -22.44 37.42 11.12
C GLU A 146 -23.63 37.58 12.08
N LEU A 147 -24.08 36.50 12.74
CA LEU A 147 -25.34 36.50 13.48
C LEU A 147 -25.16 36.04 14.94
N ALA A 148 -25.35 36.96 15.89
CA ALA A 148 -25.56 36.66 17.30
C ALA A 148 -27.07 36.58 17.56
N GLY A 149 -27.62 35.37 17.58
CA GLY A 149 -29.05 35.18 17.85
C GLY A 149 -29.65 33.85 17.39
N ALA A 150 -29.03 32.75 17.81
CA ALA A 150 -29.66 31.46 18.12
C ALA A 150 -30.94 31.06 17.36
N SER A 151 -30.72 30.31 16.26
CA SER A 151 -31.64 29.36 15.63
C SER A 151 -32.70 29.90 14.67
N PHE A 152 -32.53 29.64 13.37
CA PHE A 152 -33.59 29.79 12.37
C PHE A 152 -34.33 28.46 12.19
N MET A 153 -35.65 28.48 12.28
CA MET A 153 -36.49 27.31 12.00
C MET A 153 -37.40 27.59 10.79
N PHE A 154 -37.28 26.76 9.75
CA PHE A 154 -38.15 26.78 8.58
C PHE A 154 -39.05 25.54 8.63
N ASN A 155 -40.36 25.74 8.71
CA ASN A 155 -41.35 24.66 8.71
C ASN A 155 -42.04 24.55 7.35
N ALA A 156 -42.54 23.35 7.02
CA ALA A 156 -43.13 23.08 5.70
C ALA A 156 -44.38 23.94 5.39
N SER A 157 -45.16 24.31 6.40
CA SER A 157 -46.36 25.16 6.21
C SER A 157 -46.06 26.66 6.14
N GLY A 158 -44.89 27.09 6.63
CA GLY A 158 -44.62 28.51 6.92
C GLY A 158 -45.55 29.12 7.99
N ALA A 159 -46.39 28.31 8.66
CA ALA A 159 -47.37 28.80 9.63
C ALA A 159 -46.65 29.19 10.92
N ARG A 160 -46.75 30.49 11.26
CA ARG A 160 -46.28 31.07 12.52
C ARG A 160 -47.25 32.15 12.97
N ALA A 161 -47.53 32.24 14.26
CA ALA A 161 -48.37 33.29 14.83
C ALA A 161 -48.02 33.55 16.29
N THR A 162 -48.28 34.77 16.77
CA THR A 162 -48.14 35.12 18.19
C THR A 162 -49.51 35.16 18.84
N ILE A 163 -49.67 34.47 19.96
CA ILE A 163 -50.94 34.42 20.70
C ILE A 163 -51.26 35.80 21.28
N THR A 164 -52.47 36.29 21.01
CA THR A 164 -53.01 37.53 21.59
C THR A 164 -54.06 37.29 22.67
N LYS A 165 -54.70 36.11 22.68
CA LYS A 165 -55.67 35.70 23.71
C LYS A 165 -55.75 34.18 23.79
N VAL A 166 -55.95 33.63 24.99
CA VAL A 166 -56.21 32.20 25.21
C VAL A 166 -57.54 32.01 25.93
N GLU A 167 -58.36 31.10 25.46
CA GLU A 167 -59.61 30.66 26.11
C GLU A 167 -59.58 29.15 26.35
N PHE A 168 -59.88 28.71 27.58
CA PHE A 168 -60.05 27.28 27.88
C PHE A 168 -61.50 26.87 27.61
N ILE A 169 -61.69 25.88 26.74
CA ILE A 169 -63.00 25.32 26.40
C ILE A 169 -63.08 23.91 26.98
N GLU A 170 -63.88 23.78 28.04
CA GLU A 170 -64.01 22.56 28.81
C GLU A 170 -64.92 21.53 28.14
N LYS A 171 -64.51 20.25 28.17
CA LYS A 171 -65.40 19.11 27.93
C LYS A 171 -66.46 19.03 29.02
N LYS A 172 -67.72 19.33 28.65
CA LYS A 172 -68.84 19.33 29.60
C LYS A 172 -69.73 18.09 29.46
N GLY A 173 -70.18 17.56 30.59
CA GLY A 173 -71.21 16.53 30.61
C GLY A 173 -72.54 17.10 30.14
N ILE A 174 -73.21 16.44 29.20
CA ILE A 174 -74.53 16.86 28.72
C ILE A 174 -75.54 16.56 29.83
N ARG A 175 -76.36 17.55 30.17
CA ARG A 175 -77.44 17.39 31.16
C ARG A 175 -78.79 17.68 30.50
N PHE A 176 -79.81 16.94 30.89
CA PHE A 176 -81.19 17.27 30.59
C PHE A 176 -81.62 18.53 31.37
N LYS A 177 -82.76 19.13 30.98
CA LYS A 177 -83.29 20.37 31.59
C LYS A 177 -83.61 20.23 33.09
N ASP A 178 -83.76 19.00 33.58
CA ASP A 178 -83.98 18.64 34.99
C ASP A 178 -82.66 18.44 35.79
N GLY A 179 -81.50 18.66 35.16
CA GLY A 179 -80.19 18.56 35.79
C GLY A 179 -79.58 17.15 35.82
N LYS A 180 -80.28 16.12 35.32
CA LYS A 180 -79.73 14.75 35.23
C LYS A 180 -78.78 14.60 34.04
N GLY A 181 -77.67 13.91 34.23
CA GLY A 181 -76.72 13.64 33.14
C GLY A 181 -77.32 12.73 32.07
N VAL A 182 -77.09 13.06 30.79
CA VAL A 182 -77.45 12.20 29.67
C VAL A 182 -76.65 10.91 29.77
N LYS A 183 -77.31 9.76 29.66
CA LYS A 183 -76.66 8.44 29.52
C LYS A 183 -77.17 7.79 28.24
N PHE A 184 -76.26 7.16 27.50
CA PHE A 184 -76.60 6.33 26.37
C PHE A 184 -77.09 4.96 26.84
N SER A 185 -77.70 4.18 25.94
CA SER A 185 -78.26 2.85 26.23
C SER A 185 -77.25 1.83 26.77
N ASP A 186 -75.95 2.08 26.55
CA ASP A 186 -74.82 1.28 27.07
C ASP A 186 -74.37 1.69 28.49
N GLY A 187 -75.08 2.63 29.13
CA GLY A 187 -74.78 3.13 30.48
C GLY A 187 -73.69 4.20 30.55
N LYS A 188 -73.04 4.56 29.44
CA LYS A 188 -72.02 5.63 29.39
C LYS A 188 -72.67 7.00 29.42
N ARG A 189 -72.03 7.96 30.12
CA ARG A 189 -72.50 9.35 30.18
C ARG A 189 -72.21 10.09 28.87
N GLY A 190 -73.14 10.90 28.41
CA GLY A 190 -72.99 11.79 27.26
C GLY A 190 -72.22 13.05 27.61
N TYR A 191 -71.26 13.42 26.75
CA TYR A 191 -70.43 14.60 26.88
C TYR A 191 -70.48 15.40 25.57
N SER A 192 -70.54 16.73 25.69
CA SER A 192 -70.22 17.63 24.58
C SER A 192 -68.71 17.88 24.63
N SER A 193 -68.00 17.42 23.60
CA SER A 193 -66.55 17.55 23.52
C SER A 193 -66.20 18.62 22.47
N PRO A 194 -65.45 19.68 22.82
CA PRO A 194 -65.03 20.68 21.85
C PRO A 194 -63.98 20.15 20.86
N GLY A 195 -63.20 19.14 21.25
CA GLY A 195 -62.31 18.39 20.37
C GLY A 195 -62.48 16.87 20.50
N THR A 196 -61.83 16.13 19.61
CA THR A 196 -61.71 14.66 19.63
C THR A 196 -61.12 14.15 20.95
N TYR A 197 -60.13 14.86 21.52
CA TYR A 197 -59.40 14.43 22.73
C TYR A 197 -59.89 15.09 24.03
N GLY A 198 -61.01 15.81 23.97
CA GLY A 198 -61.64 16.42 25.14
C GLY A 198 -61.65 17.93 25.10
N SER A 199 -61.17 18.55 26.18
CA SER A 199 -61.05 20.01 26.32
C SER A 199 -59.94 20.56 25.42
N VAL A 200 -60.08 21.82 24.99
CA VAL A 200 -59.11 22.51 24.12
C VAL A 200 -58.76 23.90 24.66
N TYR A 201 -57.58 24.40 24.29
CA TYR A 201 -57.22 25.81 24.45
C TYR A 201 -57.38 26.51 23.10
N ARG A 202 -58.31 27.45 23.01
CA ARG A 202 -58.46 28.31 21.84
C ARG A 202 -57.48 29.48 21.93
N CYS A 203 -56.52 29.50 21.02
CA CYS A 203 -55.47 30.49 20.93
C CYS A 203 -55.80 31.43 19.78
N TYR A 204 -56.15 32.67 20.10
CA TYR A 204 -56.38 33.72 19.11
C TYR A 204 -55.06 34.40 18.77
N PHE A 205 -54.97 34.85 17.52
CA PHE A 205 -53.86 35.64 17.03
C PHE A 205 -54.40 36.66 16.04
N LEU A 206 -53.62 37.70 15.77
CA LEU A 206 -53.98 38.69 14.77
C LEU A 206 -53.77 38.08 13.39
N ALA A 207 -54.87 37.81 12.68
CA ALA A 207 -54.87 37.53 11.24
C ALA A 207 -54.67 38.81 10.40
N ASP A 208 -54.45 39.96 11.04
CA ASP A 208 -54.29 41.26 10.39
C ASP A 208 -53.33 42.10 11.24
N ASP A 209 -52.19 42.49 10.69
CA ASP A 209 -51.23 43.37 11.35
C ASP A 209 -51.52 44.86 11.15
N GLY A 210 -52.70 45.18 10.58
CA GLY A 210 -53.18 46.53 10.32
C GLY A 210 -52.95 47.01 8.89
N GLU A 211 -52.27 46.23 8.03
CA GLU A 211 -52.05 46.55 6.61
C GLU A 211 -52.38 45.41 5.63
N LYS A 212 -52.31 44.13 6.04
CA LYS A 212 -52.74 42.98 5.21
C LYS A 212 -53.35 41.86 6.07
N ALA A 213 -54.44 41.29 5.57
CA ALA A 213 -54.99 40.03 6.07
C ALA A 213 -54.02 38.87 5.80
N ILE A 214 -53.45 38.31 6.86
CA ILE A 214 -52.64 37.09 6.87
C ILE A 214 -53.61 35.90 6.99
N GLU A 215 -53.66 35.06 5.96
CA GLU A 215 -54.41 33.81 5.98
C GLU A 215 -53.89 32.89 7.10
N ASN A 216 -54.80 32.33 7.90
CA ASN A 216 -54.44 31.30 8.85
C ASN A 216 -53.97 30.03 8.13
N ARG A 217 -52.67 29.74 8.21
CA ARG A 217 -52.05 28.58 7.55
C ARG A 217 -52.00 27.31 8.40
N PHE A 218 -52.50 27.36 9.63
CA PHE A 218 -52.62 26.16 10.47
C PHE A 218 -53.78 25.30 9.99
N LYS A 219 -53.68 23.99 10.20
CA LYS A 219 -54.72 23.00 9.84
C LYS A 219 -54.98 22.04 10.99
N PRO A 220 -56.21 21.49 11.12
CA PRO A 220 -56.44 20.35 12.00
C PRO A 220 -55.47 19.21 11.66
N GLY A 221 -54.88 18.58 12.68
CA GLY A 221 -53.83 17.57 12.51
C GLY A 221 -52.41 18.10 12.73
N ASN A 222 -52.19 19.41 12.55
CA ASN A 222 -50.88 20.01 12.77
C ASN A 222 -50.45 19.88 14.23
N LEU A 223 -49.16 19.60 14.43
CA LEU A 223 -48.51 19.68 15.72
C LEU A 223 -47.88 21.06 15.86
N VAL A 224 -48.30 21.83 16.86
CA VAL A 224 -47.86 23.23 17.05
C VAL A 224 -47.07 23.35 18.32
N ARG A 225 -45.91 23.99 18.23
CA ARG A 225 -44.95 24.16 19.32
C ARG A 225 -44.72 25.64 19.63
N SER A 226 -44.56 25.95 20.91
CA SER A 226 -44.00 27.21 21.41
C SER A 226 -42.89 26.88 22.39
N GLN A 227 -41.79 27.64 22.33
CA GLN A 227 -40.72 27.54 23.29
C GLN A 227 -40.00 28.87 23.44
N SER A 228 -39.75 29.29 24.67
CA SER A 228 -38.86 30.42 24.99
C SER A 228 -37.49 29.91 25.46
N PHE A 229 -36.43 30.63 25.09
CA PHE A 229 -35.05 30.30 25.46
C PHE A 229 -34.43 31.40 26.30
N ASN A 230 -33.78 30.98 27.38
CA ASN A 230 -32.80 31.75 28.12
C ASN A 230 -33.37 32.98 28.86
N ILE A 231 -34.34 32.74 29.75
CA ILE A 231 -34.70 33.71 30.77
C ILE A 231 -33.90 33.42 32.04
N LYS A 232 -33.19 34.44 32.57
CA LYS A 232 -32.59 34.38 33.91
C LYS A 232 -33.71 34.37 34.95
N GLU A 233 -33.93 33.24 35.58
CA GLU A 233 -34.89 33.09 36.67
C GLU A 233 -34.53 34.07 37.80
N GLY A 234 -35.46 34.96 38.19
CA GLY A 234 -35.28 35.91 39.30
C GLY A 234 -34.85 37.34 38.95
N ALA A 235 -34.81 37.75 37.67
CA ALA A 235 -34.56 39.16 37.29
C ALA A 235 -35.84 40.03 37.25
N TYR A 236 -36.99 39.42 36.99
CA TYR A 236 -38.32 40.05 36.97
C TYR A 236 -39.36 39.02 37.44
N ASP A 237 -40.39 39.45 38.18
CA ASP A 237 -41.53 38.60 38.55
C ASP A 237 -42.26 38.14 37.26
N ASP A 238 -42.66 36.86 37.20
CA ASP A 238 -43.39 36.19 36.10
C ASP A 238 -42.64 35.78 34.81
N VAL A 239 -41.30 35.76 34.79
CA VAL A 239 -40.56 35.29 33.60
C VAL A 239 -39.91 33.92 33.87
N SER A 240 -40.55 32.85 33.41
CA SER A 240 -40.05 31.47 33.40
C SER A 240 -39.93 30.96 31.97
N ASN A 241 -39.01 30.00 31.71
CA ASN A 241 -39.01 29.30 30.42
C ASN A 241 -40.37 28.60 30.22
N HIS A 242 -40.98 28.81 29.07
CA HIS A 242 -42.32 28.37 28.69
C HIS A 242 -42.21 27.42 27.50
N TYR A 243 -42.86 26.26 27.56
CA TYR A 243 -42.78 25.20 26.56
C TYR A 243 -44.08 24.42 26.45
N TRP A 244 -44.57 24.27 25.23
CA TRP A 244 -45.62 23.31 24.91
C TRP A 244 -45.56 22.88 23.45
N TRP A 245 -46.00 21.65 23.19
CA TRP A 245 -46.20 21.10 21.85
C TRP A 245 -47.50 20.31 21.83
N ARG A 246 -48.50 20.80 21.09
CA ARG A 246 -49.90 20.35 21.18
C ARG A 246 -50.51 20.12 19.80
N LEU A 247 -51.47 19.21 19.71
CA LEU A 247 -52.22 18.94 18.47
C LEU A 247 -53.27 20.02 18.23
N VAL A 248 -53.36 20.52 17.00
CA VAL A 248 -54.47 21.37 16.53
C VAL A 248 -55.68 20.50 16.20
N GLU A 249 -56.79 20.72 16.90
CA GLU A 249 -58.05 20.00 16.68
C GLU A 249 -59.00 20.78 15.77
N ASN A 250 -59.06 22.11 15.91
CA ASN A 250 -59.91 22.97 15.07
C ASN A 250 -59.17 24.27 14.71
N VAL A 251 -59.60 24.88 13.60
CA VAL A 251 -59.01 26.11 13.06
C VAL A 251 -60.15 27.05 12.66
N GLY A 252 -60.02 28.33 12.99
CA GLY A 252 -60.87 29.41 12.48
C GLY A 252 -60.03 30.54 11.88
N ASP A 253 -60.65 31.61 11.41
CA ASP A 253 -59.95 32.66 10.63
C ASP A 253 -58.76 33.30 11.37
N ASN A 254 -58.88 33.48 12.69
CA ASN A 254 -57.88 34.15 13.53
C ASN A 254 -57.60 33.39 14.84
N TRP A 255 -57.88 32.09 14.87
CA TRP A 255 -57.62 31.26 16.03
C TRP A 255 -57.36 29.80 15.65
N ILE A 256 -56.67 29.09 16.54
CA ILE A 256 -56.56 27.62 16.54
C ILE A 256 -56.98 27.07 17.89
N GLU A 257 -57.54 25.88 17.90
CA GLU A 257 -57.80 25.11 19.13
C GLU A 257 -56.78 24.00 19.25
N VAL A 258 -55.96 24.07 20.30
CA VAL A 258 -54.99 23.03 20.61
C VAL A 258 -55.49 22.14 21.74
N SER A 259 -55.22 20.84 21.63
CA SER A 259 -55.69 19.86 22.59
C SER A 259 -55.05 20.03 23.97
N VAL A 260 -55.85 19.87 25.02
CA VAL A 260 -55.36 19.83 26.40
C VAL A 260 -54.65 18.50 26.68
N ASN A 261 -55.19 17.40 26.15
CA ASN A 261 -54.75 16.05 26.50
C ASN A 261 -53.86 15.40 25.42
N HIS A 262 -53.95 15.85 24.17
CA HIS A 262 -53.06 15.37 23.10
C HIS A 262 -51.90 16.36 22.93
N CYS A 263 -50.87 16.17 23.74
CA CYS A 263 -49.69 17.02 23.81
C CYS A 263 -48.44 16.25 24.21
N ASP A 264 -47.28 16.87 24.03
CA ASP A 264 -46.02 16.37 24.56
C ASP A 264 -46.00 16.36 26.09
N GLU A 265 -45.21 15.45 26.66
CA GLU A 265 -44.96 15.41 28.10
C GLU A 265 -44.25 16.70 28.55
N GLY A 266 -44.69 17.30 29.65
CA GLY A 266 -44.15 18.59 30.11
C GLY A 266 -44.68 19.82 29.38
N SER A 267 -45.63 19.67 28.44
CA SER A 267 -46.32 20.81 27.83
C SER A 267 -47.13 21.60 28.86
N ASP A 268 -46.81 22.87 29.02
CA ASP A 268 -47.57 23.80 29.85
C ASP A 268 -48.81 24.37 29.11
N ILE A 269 -49.48 25.34 29.74
CA ILE A 269 -50.68 25.98 29.21
C ILE A 269 -50.24 27.12 28.27
N PRO A 270 -50.78 27.22 27.03
CA PRO A 270 -50.54 28.35 26.14
C PRO A 270 -50.85 29.70 26.80
N LYS A 271 -50.02 30.70 26.57
CA LYS A 271 -50.12 32.05 27.14
C LYS A 271 -50.08 33.13 26.07
N VAL A 272 -50.57 34.32 26.42
CA VAL A 272 -50.45 35.50 25.56
C VAL A 272 -48.97 35.85 25.40
N GLY A 273 -48.54 36.11 24.16
CA GLY A 273 -47.14 36.38 23.81
C GLY A 273 -46.37 35.17 23.28
N ASP A 274 -46.89 33.96 23.46
CA ASP A 274 -46.27 32.75 22.90
C ASP A 274 -46.19 32.83 21.38
N VAL A 275 -45.04 32.41 20.83
CA VAL A 275 -44.84 32.28 19.39
C VAL A 275 -45.09 30.83 19.00
N MET A 276 -46.21 30.61 18.33
CA MET A 276 -46.63 29.31 17.83
C MET A 276 -46.02 29.06 16.47
N VAL A 277 -45.37 27.91 16.30
CA VAL A 277 -44.88 27.45 15.00
C VAL A 277 -45.39 26.03 14.75
N GLN A 278 -45.90 25.78 13.55
CA GLN A 278 -46.24 24.42 13.14
C GLN A 278 -44.94 23.61 12.98
N LEU A 279 -44.83 22.52 13.71
CA LEU A 279 -43.69 21.62 13.72
C LEU A 279 -44.23 20.19 13.72
N GLY A 280 -44.49 19.64 12.54
CA GLY A 280 -45.04 18.31 12.37
C GLY A 280 -46.56 18.24 12.16
N ASP A 281 -47.04 17.06 11.81
CA ASP A 281 -48.45 16.74 11.58
C ASP A 281 -48.68 15.26 11.86
N ILE A 282 -49.80 14.90 12.48
CA ILE A 282 -50.09 13.50 12.85
C ILE A 282 -50.26 12.56 11.64
N ALA A 283 -50.57 13.08 10.46
CA ALA A 283 -50.92 12.27 9.29
C ALA A 283 -50.32 12.76 7.98
N ASP A 284 -50.29 14.07 7.73
CA ASP A 284 -49.91 14.65 6.43
C ASP A 284 -48.37 14.75 6.27
N PRO A 285 -47.74 13.94 5.39
CA PRO A 285 -46.29 13.92 5.23
C PRO A 285 -45.72 15.25 4.73
N ASP A 286 -46.49 16.05 3.99
CA ASP A 286 -46.04 17.34 3.47
C ASP A 286 -45.85 18.37 4.59
N TYR A 287 -46.46 18.14 5.77
CA TYR A 287 -46.37 18.99 6.96
C TYR A 287 -45.44 18.40 8.03
N GLN A 288 -44.77 17.29 7.75
CA GLN A 288 -43.89 16.57 8.67
C GLN A 288 -42.40 16.92 8.51
N ALA A 289 -42.07 17.97 7.76
CA ALA A 289 -40.70 18.41 7.53
C ALA A 289 -40.38 19.75 8.22
N ALA A 290 -39.14 19.89 8.69
CA ALA A 290 -38.62 21.13 9.26
C ALA A 290 -37.11 21.24 9.08
N ILE A 291 -36.59 22.45 8.93
CA ILE A 291 -35.15 22.76 8.99
C ILE A 291 -34.92 23.55 10.25
N VAL A 292 -33.96 23.10 11.08
CA VAL A 292 -33.56 23.75 12.31
C VAL A 292 -32.08 24.08 12.22
N LEU A 293 -31.76 25.36 12.22
CA LEU A 293 -30.43 25.85 12.55
C LEU A 293 -30.36 26.00 14.06
N SER A 294 -29.32 25.51 14.72
CA SER A 294 -29.10 25.75 16.15
C SER A 294 -27.73 26.35 16.44
N ALA A 295 -27.69 27.38 17.28
CA ALA A 295 -26.43 27.96 17.78
C ALA A 295 -26.11 27.55 19.23
N TYR A 296 -26.99 26.79 19.90
CA TYR A 296 -26.84 26.36 21.28
C TYR A 296 -27.45 24.97 21.50
N GLY A 297 -27.08 24.32 22.61
CA GLY A 297 -27.50 22.96 22.94
C GLY A 297 -26.48 21.90 22.52
N ASP A 298 -26.82 20.64 22.76
CA ASP A 298 -25.96 19.51 22.40
C ASP A 298 -25.81 19.40 20.88
N GLY A 299 -24.58 19.25 20.41
CA GLY A 299 -24.23 19.25 18.98
C GLY A 299 -24.33 20.62 18.27
N ALA A 300 -24.56 21.73 18.96
CA ALA A 300 -24.50 23.06 18.34
C ALA A 300 -23.04 23.57 18.16
N PRO A 301 -22.74 24.40 17.14
CA PRO A 301 -23.66 24.85 16.09
C PRO A 301 -24.06 23.72 15.14
N SER A 302 -25.32 23.72 14.70
CA SER A 302 -25.87 22.71 13.79
C SER A 302 -26.86 23.27 12.77
N LEU A 303 -26.99 22.55 11.65
CA LEU A 303 -28.04 22.65 10.66
C LEU A 303 -28.63 21.24 10.49
N THR A 304 -29.90 21.09 10.82
CA THR A 304 -30.59 19.80 10.81
C THR A 304 -31.85 19.88 9.98
N PHE A 305 -32.01 18.92 9.07
CA PHE A 305 -33.22 18.70 8.28
C PHE A 305 -33.96 17.53 8.91
N TYR A 306 -35.21 17.78 9.27
CA TYR A 306 -36.13 16.80 9.83
C TYR A 306 -37.19 16.43 8.80
N GLN A 307 -37.56 15.16 8.78
CA GLN A 307 -38.69 14.63 8.02
C GLN A 307 -39.42 13.54 8.82
N GLY A 308 -40.74 13.44 8.64
CA GLY A 308 -41.55 12.45 9.35
C GLY A 308 -41.86 12.81 10.80
N ILE A 309 -41.91 14.10 11.14
CA ILE A 309 -42.32 14.60 12.47
C ILE A 309 -43.84 14.37 12.66
N ASN A 310 -44.22 13.12 12.92
CA ASN A 310 -45.61 12.69 13.12
C ASN A 310 -46.01 12.49 14.59
N SER A 311 -45.12 12.89 15.50
CA SER A 311 -45.30 12.82 16.95
C SER A 311 -44.55 13.97 17.61
N TYR A 312 -44.66 14.07 18.94
CA TYR A 312 -43.98 15.08 19.76
C TYR A 312 -42.50 14.78 20.00
N SER A 313 -41.82 14.18 19.02
CA SER A 313 -40.40 13.85 19.14
C SER A 313 -39.67 14.09 17.83
N LEU A 314 -38.53 14.75 17.94
CA LEU A 314 -37.57 14.91 16.84
C LEU A 314 -36.54 13.78 16.80
N SER A 315 -36.61 12.83 17.73
CA SER A 315 -35.69 11.69 17.80
C SER A 315 -35.81 10.84 16.54
N GLU A 316 -34.66 10.55 15.93
CA GLU A 316 -34.55 9.80 14.68
C GLU A 316 -35.32 10.39 13.48
N ARG A 317 -35.73 11.67 13.57
CA ARG A 317 -36.41 12.38 12.48
C ARG A 317 -35.46 13.21 11.64
N ASP A 318 -34.24 13.43 12.11
CA ASP A 318 -33.20 14.05 11.33
C ASP A 318 -32.79 13.13 10.19
N ILE A 319 -32.82 13.68 8.98
CA ILE A 319 -32.41 12.99 7.75
C ILE A 319 -31.07 13.50 7.24
N LEU A 320 -30.72 14.74 7.59
CA LEU A 320 -29.44 15.37 7.29
C LEU A 320 -29.06 16.28 8.44
N THR A 321 -27.83 16.15 8.93
CA THR A 321 -27.31 16.92 10.05
C THR A 321 -25.87 17.33 9.74
N ALA A 322 -25.62 18.64 9.67
CA ALA A 322 -24.29 19.22 9.74
C ALA A 322 -24.12 19.82 11.14
N ARG A 323 -23.19 19.31 11.95
CA ARG A 323 -23.06 19.72 13.35
C ARG A 323 -21.63 19.77 13.83
N TYR A 324 -21.37 20.58 14.85
CA TYR A 324 -20.11 20.52 15.60
C TYR A 324 -20.17 19.36 16.60
N ASP A 325 -19.28 18.38 16.46
CA ASP A 325 -19.11 17.35 17.47
C ASP A 325 -18.20 17.85 18.59
N GLN A 326 -18.79 17.99 19.78
CA GLN A 326 -18.09 18.45 20.97
C GLN A 326 -17.05 17.45 21.51
N VAL A 327 -17.14 16.17 21.16
CA VAL A 327 -16.17 15.13 21.58
C VAL A 327 -14.94 15.18 20.68
N THR A 328 -15.13 15.05 19.37
CA THR A 328 -14.00 15.06 18.41
C THR A 328 -13.51 16.46 18.06
N LYS A 329 -14.23 17.51 18.47
CA LYS A 329 -13.93 18.92 18.16
C LYS A 329 -13.90 19.22 16.67
N GLU A 330 -14.75 18.54 15.91
CA GLU A 330 -14.76 18.58 14.45
C GLU A 330 -16.16 18.80 13.89
N CYS A 331 -16.25 19.31 12.66
CA CYS A 331 -17.48 19.28 11.90
C CYS A 331 -17.82 17.83 11.52
N ARG A 332 -19.05 17.41 11.81
CA ARG A 332 -19.62 16.16 11.29
C ARG A 332 -20.74 16.48 10.32
N PHE A 333 -20.68 15.85 9.16
CA PHE A 333 -21.76 15.87 8.18
C PHE A 333 -22.36 14.46 8.10
N GLN A 334 -23.67 14.35 8.27
CA GLN A 334 -24.38 13.10 8.38
C GLN A 334 -25.66 13.15 7.53
N ILE A 335 -25.90 12.10 6.75
CA ILE A 335 -27.19 11.79 6.13
C ILE A 335 -27.63 10.44 6.68
N GLY A 336 -28.88 10.33 7.13
CA GLY A 336 -29.39 9.15 7.83
C GLY A 336 -28.82 9.00 9.26
N HIS A 337 -28.81 7.79 9.80
CA HIS A 337 -28.44 7.48 11.20
C HIS A 337 -27.29 6.49 11.29
N GLU A 338 -26.25 6.78 12.07
CA GLU A 338 -25.12 5.86 12.29
C GLU A 338 -25.63 4.52 12.84
N GLY A 339 -25.22 3.40 12.23
CA GLY A 339 -25.72 2.05 12.55
C GLY A 339 -27.02 1.65 11.83
N LYS A 340 -27.57 2.51 10.96
CA LYS A 340 -28.72 2.16 10.09
C LYS A 340 -28.29 2.14 8.62
N ASN A 341 -28.87 1.22 7.87
CA ASN A 341 -28.65 1.12 6.42
C ASN A 341 -29.09 2.41 5.70
N GLY A 342 -28.30 2.87 4.73
CA GLY A 342 -28.48 4.13 4.03
C GLY A 342 -27.82 5.34 4.70
N CYS A 343 -26.85 5.13 5.60
CA CYS A 343 -26.17 6.23 6.28
C CYS A 343 -24.90 6.68 5.53
N PHE A 344 -24.70 7.99 5.45
CA PHE A 344 -23.49 8.64 4.92
C PHE A 344 -22.93 9.58 5.98
N LEU A 345 -21.66 9.39 6.36
CA LEU A 345 -21.01 10.05 7.47
C LEU A 345 -19.66 10.61 7.04
N TYR A 346 -19.40 11.87 7.35
CA TYR A 346 -18.09 12.48 7.14
C TYR A 346 -17.61 13.20 8.41
N SER A 347 -16.34 13.01 8.74
CA SER A 347 -15.59 13.87 9.67
C SER A 347 -14.12 13.98 9.22
N PRO A 348 -13.42 15.08 9.55
CA PRO A 348 -11.99 15.24 9.26
C PRO A 348 -11.13 14.07 9.75
N SER A 349 -11.34 13.59 10.99
CA SER A 349 -10.56 12.49 11.58
C SER A 349 -10.85 11.11 10.99
N LYS A 350 -12.04 10.86 10.46
CA LYS A 350 -12.48 9.52 10.03
C LYS A 350 -12.74 9.40 8.52
N GLY A 351 -12.64 10.49 7.78
CA GLY A 351 -12.96 10.53 6.36
C GLY A 351 -14.44 10.24 6.08
N LEU A 352 -14.72 9.86 4.82
CA LEU A 352 -16.05 9.45 4.38
C LEU A 352 -16.32 7.98 4.73
N ARG A 353 -17.44 7.73 5.40
CA ARG A 353 -17.95 6.39 5.73
C ARG A 353 -19.38 6.26 5.23
N VAL A 354 -19.70 5.14 4.61
CA VAL A 354 -21.05 4.86 4.11
C VAL A 354 -21.48 3.48 4.59
N GLU A 355 -22.66 3.41 5.17
CA GLU A 355 -23.32 2.16 5.57
C GLU A 355 -24.52 1.95 4.64
N GLY A 356 -24.30 1.31 3.49
CA GLY A 356 -25.34 1.03 2.51
C GLY A 356 -24.80 0.77 1.11
N MET A 357 -25.69 0.73 0.13
CA MET A 357 -25.31 0.62 -1.28
C MET A 357 -24.90 2.00 -1.82
N ILE A 358 -23.74 2.04 -2.50
CA ILE A 358 -23.30 3.19 -3.28
C ILE A 358 -23.34 2.77 -4.75
N GLU A 359 -24.06 3.50 -5.58
CA GLU A 359 -24.00 3.37 -7.03
C GLU A 359 -23.14 4.52 -7.58
N VAL A 360 -22.01 4.19 -8.20
CA VAL A 360 -21.12 5.15 -8.86
C VAL A 360 -21.38 5.09 -10.36
N LEU A 361 -22.17 6.04 -10.86
CA LEU A 361 -22.43 6.20 -12.29
C LEU A 361 -21.24 6.95 -12.89
N GLY A 362 -20.33 6.22 -13.55
CA GLY A 362 -19.04 6.74 -14.04
C GLY A 362 -19.16 8.05 -14.83
N GLY A 363 -18.39 9.06 -14.42
CA GLY A 363 -18.20 10.32 -15.13
C GLY A 363 -16.75 10.48 -15.59
N ASN A 364 -16.53 11.24 -16.67
CA ASN A 364 -15.19 11.52 -17.19
C ASN A 364 -14.31 12.15 -16.10
N GLY A 365 -13.18 11.50 -15.80
CA GLY A 365 -12.20 11.98 -14.81
C GLY A 365 -12.30 11.30 -13.44
N MET A 366 -13.20 10.33 -13.24
CA MET A 366 -13.11 9.42 -12.11
C MET A 366 -11.96 8.44 -12.37
N SER A 367 -10.85 8.53 -11.63
CA SER A 367 -10.04 7.35 -11.35
C SER A 367 -10.99 6.41 -10.61
N ASN A 368 -11.53 5.42 -11.33
CA ASN A 368 -12.54 4.53 -10.80
C ASN A 368 -12.06 3.98 -9.45
N PHE A 369 -13.00 3.63 -8.58
CA PHE A 369 -12.70 2.76 -7.43
C PHE A 369 -11.98 1.46 -7.86
N ASP A 370 -11.93 1.15 -9.16
CA ASP A 370 -11.04 0.14 -9.77
C ASP A 370 -9.56 0.38 -9.45
N ASP A 371 -9.03 1.61 -9.37
CA ASP A 371 -7.61 1.81 -8.99
C ASP A 371 -7.30 1.33 -7.55
N ALA A 372 -8.32 1.26 -6.70
CA ALA A 372 -8.25 0.72 -5.35
C ALA A 372 -8.66 -0.77 -5.26
N LEU A 373 -9.42 -1.29 -6.24
CA LEU A 373 -9.85 -2.70 -6.32
C LEU A 373 -8.89 -3.55 -7.18
N ASP A 374 -8.09 -2.93 -8.04
CA ASP A 374 -6.98 -3.48 -8.84
C ASP A 374 -5.74 -3.79 -7.99
N PHE A 375 -5.90 -3.94 -6.68
CA PHE A 375 -4.79 -4.39 -5.84
C PHE A 375 -4.29 -5.78 -6.28
N ALA A 376 -5.14 -6.63 -6.88
CA ALA A 376 -4.73 -7.92 -7.42
C ALA A 376 -4.01 -7.84 -8.78
N GLU A 377 -4.52 -7.03 -9.74
CA GLU A 377 -3.86 -6.85 -11.04
C GLU A 377 -2.56 -6.04 -10.90
N GLN A 378 -2.53 -4.99 -10.09
CA GLN A 378 -1.31 -4.25 -9.80
C GLN A 378 -0.26 -5.11 -9.10
N VAL A 379 -0.64 -6.06 -8.22
CA VAL A 379 0.34 -6.96 -7.60
C VAL A 379 0.99 -7.85 -8.65
N ASN A 380 0.21 -8.45 -9.56
CA ASN A 380 0.76 -9.31 -10.60
C ASN A 380 1.65 -8.52 -11.58
N ASP A 381 1.19 -7.34 -12.00
CA ASP A 381 1.92 -6.48 -12.93
C ASP A 381 3.22 -5.94 -12.30
N ARG A 382 3.15 -5.54 -11.03
CA ARG A 382 4.30 -5.04 -10.28
C ARG A 382 5.26 -6.15 -9.84
N MET A 383 4.76 -7.35 -9.54
CA MET A 383 5.61 -8.54 -9.33
C MET A 383 6.32 -8.92 -10.63
N ALA A 384 5.63 -8.89 -11.76
CA ALA A 384 6.23 -9.11 -13.08
C ALA A 384 7.34 -8.08 -13.38
N GLN A 385 7.10 -6.81 -13.03
CA GLN A 385 8.12 -5.75 -13.13
C GLN A 385 9.30 -5.95 -12.18
N TYR A 386 9.06 -6.34 -10.92
CA TYR A 386 10.15 -6.63 -9.97
C TYR A 386 11.03 -7.80 -10.39
N ILE A 387 10.52 -8.73 -11.19
CA ILE A 387 11.29 -9.84 -11.75
C ILE A 387 11.76 -9.59 -13.20
N GLY A 388 11.57 -8.36 -13.71
CA GLY A 388 12.23 -7.84 -14.92
C GLY A 388 11.41 -7.85 -16.22
N TYR A 389 10.08 -7.97 -16.14
CA TYR A 389 9.18 -7.88 -17.30
C TYR A 389 8.45 -6.55 -17.33
N ASP A 390 7.97 -6.13 -18.51
CA ASP A 390 7.25 -4.86 -18.64
C ASP A 390 5.89 -4.86 -17.92
N GLY A 391 5.32 -6.06 -17.68
CA GLY A 391 4.07 -6.30 -16.98
C GLY A 391 3.70 -7.79 -16.98
N TRP A 392 2.57 -8.13 -16.37
CA TRP A 392 2.04 -9.49 -16.21
C TRP A 392 1.82 -10.16 -17.58
N GLU A 393 1.30 -9.44 -18.56
CA GLU A 393 1.10 -9.98 -19.91
C GLU A 393 2.43 -10.34 -20.59
N SER A 394 3.46 -9.50 -20.43
CA SER A 394 4.82 -9.75 -20.92
C SER A 394 5.42 -10.99 -20.25
N LEU A 395 5.28 -11.11 -18.93
CA LEU A 395 5.67 -12.31 -18.17
C LEU A 395 4.97 -13.57 -18.69
N VAL A 396 3.65 -13.53 -18.87
CA VAL A 396 2.86 -14.68 -19.37
C VAL A 396 3.29 -15.05 -20.79
N GLY A 397 3.52 -14.07 -21.66
CA GLY A 397 3.98 -14.27 -23.03
C GLY A 397 5.35 -14.95 -23.10
N GLU A 398 6.32 -14.48 -22.30
CA GLU A 398 7.65 -15.08 -22.24
C GLU A 398 7.64 -16.48 -21.61
N ALA A 399 6.79 -16.71 -20.60
CA ALA A 399 6.61 -18.02 -19.97
C ALA A 399 6.00 -19.05 -20.94
N LEU A 400 4.93 -18.68 -21.66
CA LEU A 400 4.29 -19.55 -22.66
C LEU A 400 5.22 -19.83 -23.85
N ALA A 401 6.12 -18.89 -24.17
CA ALA A 401 7.13 -19.08 -25.21
C ALA A 401 8.39 -19.84 -24.74
N GLY A 402 8.43 -20.31 -23.48
CA GLY A 402 9.54 -21.09 -22.93
C GLY A 402 10.81 -20.29 -22.68
N ARG A 403 10.74 -18.96 -22.61
CA ARG A 403 11.89 -18.04 -22.51
C ARG A 403 12.25 -17.65 -21.06
N THR A 404 11.87 -18.53 -20.12
CA THR A 404 12.09 -18.52 -18.66
C THR A 404 11.38 -17.40 -17.88
N ILE A 405 11.18 -17.62 -16.58
CA ILE A 405 10.60 -16.70 -15.60
C ILE A 405 11.69 -15.79 -15.01
N ILE A 406 12.98 -16.06 -15.25
CA ILE A 406 14.12 -15.35 -14.65
C ILE A 406 15.16 -14.99 -15.72
N LYS A 407 15.35 -13.70 -16.00
CA LYS A 407 16.42 -13.20 -16.87
C LYS A 407 17.34 -12.24 -16.09
N GLY A 408 18.48 -12.75 -15.60
CA GLY A 408 19.54 -11.94 -15.00
C GLY A 408 19.37 -11.53 -13.53
N GLY A 409 18.34 -12.01 -12.82
CA GLY A 409 18.12 -11.76 -11.38
C GLY A 409 18.54 -12.93 -10.47
N VAL A 410 18.81 -12.64 -9.19
CA VAL A 410 19.04 -13.61 -8.11
C VAL A 410 17.72 -13.90 -7.38
N ILE A 411 17.35 -15.17 -7.22
CA ILE A 411 16.24 -15.58 -6.34
C ILE A 411 16.77 -15.82 -4.94
N ASN A 412 16.03 -15.35 -3.92
CA ASN A 412 16.26 -15.75 -2.55
C ASN A 412 15.97 -17.25 -2.38
N THR A 413 17.02 -18.05 -2.30
CA THR A 413 16.95 -19.51 -2.19
C THR A 413 16.36 -20.00 -0.87
N ASP A 414 16.28 -19.15 0.16
CA ASP A 414 15.71 -19.52 1.47
C ASP A 414 14.19 -19.75 1.41
N LEU A 415 13.53 -19.27 0.35
CA LEU A 415 12.10 -19.44 0.11
C LEU A 415 11.78 -20.62 -0.83
N ILE A 416 12.78 -21.34 -1.32
CA ILE A 416 12.61 -22.49 -2.21
C ILE A 416 12.87 -23.77 -1.41
N ASN A 417 11.85 -24.64 -1.32
CA ASN A 417 12.04 -25.99 -0.81
C ASN A 417 12.97 -26.77 -1.77
N ALA A 418 14.26 -26.77 -1.47
CA ALA A 418 15.33 -27.33 -2.30
C ALA A 418 15.17 -28.82 -2.60
N ALA A 419 14.29 -29.54 -1.88
CA ALA A 419 14.00 -30.96 -2.12
C ALA A 419 13.34 -31.24 -3.48
N VAL A 420 12.79 -30.22 -4.17
CA VAL A 420 12.01 -30.39 -5.42
C VAL A 420 12.82 -30.09 -6.69
N ILE A 421 14.07 -29.61 -6.59
CA ILE A 421 14.90 -29.35 -7.78
C ILE A 421 15.41 -30.69 -8.32
N ILE A 422 14.63 -31.31 -9.20
CA ILE A 422 15.04 -32.50 -9.96
C ILE A 422 16.18 -32.09 -10.90
N THR A 423 17.39 -32.50 -10.56
CA THR A 423 18.66 -32.13 -11.22
C THR A 423 18.84 -32.73 -12.62
N SER A 424 17.90 -33.56 -13.10
CA SER A 424 18.05 -34.30 -14.36
C SER A 424 18.01 -33.45 -15.63
N LYS A 425 17.69 -32.14 -15.53
CA LYS A 425 17.65 -31.20 -16.68
C LYS A 425 18.48 -29.93 -16.51
N LEU A 426 19.34 -29.84 -15.50
CA LEU A 426 20.18 -28.66 -15.28
C LEU A 426 21.37 -28.63 -16.26
N ILE A 427 21.12 -28.33 -17.53
CA ILE A 427 22.16 -28.03 -18.53
C ILE A 427 22.28 -26.50 -18.60
N ALA A 428 22.80 -25.90 -17.54
CA ALA A 428 23.37 -24.55 -17.61
C ALA A 428 24.86 -24.73 -17.92
N GLY A 429 25.36 -24.08 -18.97
CA GLY A 429 26.66 -24.32 -19.62
C GLY A 429 27.96 -24.22 -18.78
N ALA A 430 27.87 -24.22 -17.46
CA ALA A 430 28.90 -24.65 -16.51
C ALA A 430 28.27 -24.61 -15.11
N ILE A 431 28.20 -25.74 -14.40
CA ILE A 431 27.98 -25.69 -12.95
C ILE A 431 29.28 -25.14 -12.35
N LYS A 432 29.35 -23.83 -12.10
CA LYS A 432 30.44 -23.19 -11.35
C LYS A 432 30.26 -23.47 -9.86
N ALA A 433 30.47 -24.71 -9.45
CA ALA A 433 30.50 -25.10 -8.06
C ALA A 433 31.94 -25.10 -7.55
N LYS A 434 32.17 -24.55 -6.34
CA LYS A 434 33.46 -24.68 -5.65
C LYS A 434 33.79 -26.15 -5.32
N LYS A 435 32.77 -26.98 -5.22
CA LYS A 435 32.85 -28.43 -4.98
C LYS A 435 31.57 -29.07 -5.53
N LEU A 436 31.69 -30.08 -6.40
CA LEU A 436 30.57 -30.88 -6.89
C LEU A 436 30.79 -32.34 -6.50
N GLU A 437 29.90 -32.87 -5.67
CA GLU A 437 29.87 -34.29 -5.30
C GLU A 437 28.69 -34.96 -5.99
N ILE A 438 28.96 -35.95 -6.85
CA ILE A 438 27.93 -36.75 -7.51
C ILE A 438 27.89 -38.11 -6.82
N GLY A 439 26.78 -38.43 -6.14
CA GLY A 439 26.65 -39.64 -5.34
C GLY A 439 25.20 -40.01 -5.02
N ASP A 440 24.99 -41.22 -4.50
CA ASP A 440 23.69 -41.77 -4.07
C ASP A 440 23.43 -41.57 -2.56
N GLY A 441 24.21 -40.68 -1.92
CA GLY A 441 24.21 -40.46 -0.47
C GLY A 441 25.06 -41.48 0.31
N LYS A 442 25.59 -42.53 -0.32
CA LYS A 442 26.47 -43.53 0.31
C LYS A 442 27.85 -43.62 -0.34
N LYS A 443 27.97 -43.32 -1.64
CA LYS A 443 29.24 -43.34 -2.38
C LYS A 443 29.32 -42.15 -3.35
N ILE A 444 30.49 -41.51 -3.43
CA ILE A 444 30.80 -40.46 -4.41
C ILE A 444 31.42 -41.13 -5.65
N TYR A 445 30.88 -40.84 -6.84
CA TYR A 445 31.33 -41.42 -8.11
C TYR A 445 32.37 -40.54 -8.83
N SER A 446 32.33 -39.22 -8.62
CA SER A 446 33.30 -38.28 -9.18
C SER A 446 33.35 -36.98 -8.38
N THR A 447 34.51 -36.32 -8.36
CA THR A 447 34.71 -35.01 -7.72
C THR A 447 35.46 -34.05 -8.65
N ILE A 448 35.16 -32.76 -8.55
CA ILE A 448 35.98 -31.68 -9.12
C ILE A 448 36.35 -30.76 -7.96
N ASP A 449 37.64 -30.57 -7.71
CA ASP A 449 38.15 -29.72 -6.64
C ASP A 449 38.42 -28.27 -7.09
N THR A 450 38.81 -27.42 -6.14
CA THR A 450 39.03 -25.98 -6.34
C THR A 450 40.20 -25.65 -7.26
N ASP A 451 41.10 -26.60 -7.48
CA ASP A 451 42.25 -26.45 -8.37
C ASP A 451 41.92 -26.93 -9.80
N GLY A 452 40.64 -27.26 -10.06
CA GLY A 452 40.18 -27.79 -11.34
C GLY A 452 40.55 -29.25 -11.56
N ARG A 453 40.99 -29.99 -10.52
CA ARG A 453 41.31 -31.41 -10.65
C ARG A 453 40.02 -32.22 -10.59
N ALA A 454 39.79 -33.01 -11.63
CA ALA A 454 38.67 -33.94 -11.69
C ALA A 454 39.13 -35.35 -11.33
N THR A 455 38.45 -36.00 -10.39
CA THR A 455 38.64 -37.41 -10.03
C THR A 455 37.45 -38.22 -10.51
N PHE A 456 37.73 -39.27 -11.28
CA PHE A 456 36.73 -40.21 -11.81
C PHE A 456 37.08 -41.64 -11.39
N VAL A 457 36.06 -42.48 -11.20
CA VAL A 457 36.19 -43.92 -10.91
C VAL A 457 35.58 -44.70 -12.08
N ASP A 458 36.21 -45.80 -12.50
CA ASP A 458 35.75 -46.69 -13.59
C ASP A 458 35.54 -46.02 -14.97
N VAL A 459 36.54 -45.23 -15.41
CA VAL A 459 36.49 -44.51 -16.70
C VAL A 459 36.64 -45.47 -17.89
N THR A 460 35.71 -45.39 -18.86
CA THR A 460 35.85 -46.01 -20.19
C THR A 460 35.93 -44.92 -21.25
N ALA A 461 37.06 -44.82 -21.96
CA ALA A 461 37.21 -43.93 -23.11
C ALA A 461 36.91 -44.71 -24.41
N ILE A 462 35.97 -44.21 -25.22
CA ILE A 462 35.61 -44.81 -26.52
C ILE A 462 36.00 -43.81 -27.61
N ASN A 463 36.84 -44.21 -28.56
CA ASN A 463 37.32 -43.39 -29.68
C ASN A 463 38.03 -42.08 -29.29
N GLY A 464 38.68 -42.03 -28.11
CA GLY A 464 39.45 -40.87 -27.63
C GLY A 464 40.89 -41.21 -27.28
N TYR A 465 41.75 -40.20 -27.24
CA TYR A 465 43.15 -40.28 -26.80
C TYR A 465 43.32 -39.45 -25.52
N PHE A 466 44.21 -39.85 -24.63
CA PHE A 466 44.63 -39.03 -23.48
C PHE A 466 46.02 -38.45 -23.75
N GLU A 467 46.19 -37.14 -23.60
CA GLU A 467 47.46 -36.42 -23.78
C GLU A 467 48.02 -35.98 -22.41
N ASP A 468 49.35 -35.93 -22.25
CA ASP A 468 50.06 -35.49 -21.03
C ASP A 468 49.66 -36.24 -19.73
N VAL A 469 49.54 -37.56 -19.80
CA VAL A 469 49.10 -38.39 -18.65
C VAL A 469 50.28 -38.84 -17.78
N LEU A 470 50.17 -38.62 -16.47
CA LEU A 470 50.99 -39.30 -15.46
C LEU A 470 50.31 -40.59 -15.01
N MET A 471 50.80 -41.74 -15.46
CA MET A 471 50.28 -43.06 -15.10
C MET A 471 51.03 -43.61 -13.89
N ARG A 472 50.31 -44.00 -12.83
CA ARG A 472 50.87 -44.67 -11.65
C ARG A 472 50.37 -46.11 -11.62
N GLY A 473 51.26 -47.06 -11.97
CA GLY A 473 50.95 -48.49 -12.09
C GLY A 473 51.49 -49.10 -13.38
N SER A 474 51.13 -50.35 -13.66
CA SER A 474 51.58 -51.08 -14.85
C SER A 474 50.53 -51.02 -15.98
N LEU A 475 50.89 -50.43 -17.11
CA LEU A 475 50.21 -50.69 -18.38
C LEU A 475 50.81 -51.95 -18.99
N ARG A 476 49.99 -52.96 -19.28
CA ARG A 476 50.46 -54.10 -20.08
C ARG A 476 49.48 -54.31 -21.23
N SER A 477 49.96 -54.09 -22.45
CA SER A 477 49.25 -54.53 -23.65
C SER A 477 49.06 -56.06 -23.56
N PRO A 478 47.86 -56.62 -23.81
CA PRO A 478 47.65 -58.05 -23.75
C PRO A 478 48.54 -58.77 -24.78
N PHE A 479 49.08 -59.94 -24.41
CA PHE A 479 49.83 -60.75 -25.36
C PHE A 479 48.92 -61.17 -26.51
N SER A 480 49.35 -60.91 -27.74
CA SER A 480 48.62 -61.28 -28.95
C SER A 480 49.35 -62.39 -29.69
N LYS A 481 48.65 -63.51 -29.92
CA LYS A 481 49.20 -64.64 -30.67
C LYS A 481 49.23 -64.33 -32.17
N VAL A 482 50.36 -64.58 -32.81
CA VAL A 482 50.55 -64.40 -34.27
C VAL A 482 50.80 -65.73 -34.98
N SER A 483 50.38 -65.84 -36.24
CA SER A 483 50.51 -67.09 -37.01
C SER A 483 51.87 -67.21 -37.68
N ASP A 484 52.28 -66.18 -38.46
CA ASP A 484 53.46 -66.23 -39.37
C ASP A 484 54.22 -64.89 -39.49
N SER A 485 53.65 -63.79 -38.98
CA SER A 485 54.27 -62.46 -39.04
C SER A 485 53.79 -61.57 -37.90
N PHE A 486 54.61 -60.60 -37.48
CA PHE A 486 54.28 -59.68 -36.39
C PHE A 486 53.40 -58.53 -36.90
N ASN A 487 52.33 -58.86 -37.64
CA ASN A 487 51.48 -57.94 -38.42
C ASN A 487 50.38 -57.25 -37.59
N THR A 488 50.71 -56.78 -36.39
CA THR A 488 49.76 -55.99 -35.59
C THR A 488 50.38 -54.67 -35.21
N ASN A 489 49.79 -53.58 -35.70
CA ASN A 489 50.30 -52.21 -35.50
C ASN A 489 50.37 -51.75 -34.04
N TYR A 490 49.88 -52.53 -33.07
CA TYR A 490 49.72 -52.07 -31.68
C TYR A 490 49.97 -53.13 -30.59
N ASN A 491 50.49 -54.31 -30.92
CA ASN A 491 50.82 -55.32 -29.91
C ASN A 491 52.33 -55.51 -29.83
N ASP A 492 52.93 -55.00 -28.76
CA ASP A 492 54.34 -55.18 -28.44
C ASP A 492 54.59 -56.42 -27.58
N ASN A 493 53.53 -57.12 -27.16
CA ASN A 493 53.59 -58.40 -26.47
C ASN A 493 53.03 -59.47 -27.40
N ILE A 494 53.89 -60.34 -27.91
CA ILE A 494 53.57 -61.27 -28.99
C ILE A 494 53.74 -62.70 -28.50
N ILE A 495 52.80 -63.58 -28.81
CA ILE A 495 52.93 -65.02 -28.65
C ILE A 495 53.20 -65.66 -30.01
N ILE A 496 54.28 -66.44 -30.10
CA ILE A 496 54.58 -67.31 -31.24
C ILE A 496 54.57 -68.77 -30.78
N GLU A 497 54.39 -69.69 -31.72
CA GLU A 497 54.42 -71.13 -31.45
C GLU A 497 55.64 -71.77 -32.11
N GLY A 498 56.39 -72.54 -31.32
CA GLY A 498 57.40 -73.46 -31.83
C GLY A 498 56.80 -74.51 -32.75
N GLY A 499 57.55 -74.94 -33.75
CA GLY A 499 57.15 -76.04 -34.62
C GLY A 499 57.67 -77.38 -34.08
N GLY A 500 56.78 -78.36 -33.93
CA GLY A 500 57.10 -79.62 -33.24
C GLY A 500 58.33 -80.35 -33.79
N SER A 501 58.32 -80.72 -35.07
CA SER A 501 59.44 -81.43 -35.73
C SER A 501 60.24 -80.56 -36.71
N TRP A 502 59.78 -79.34 -36.99
CA TRP A 502 60.37 -78.42 -37.95
C TRP A 502 60.35 -77.02 -37.38
N THR A 503 61.42 -76.25 -37.54
CA THR A 503 61.49 -74.86 -37.08
C THR A 503 60.44 -74.02 -37.80
N LYS A 504 59.53 -73.40 -37.04
CA LYS A 504 58.49 -72.54 -37.61
C LYS A 504 59.03 -71.12 -37.81
N VAL A 505 58.86 -70.55 -39.00
CA VAL A 505 59.45 -69.25 -39.37
C VAL A 505 58.43 -68.12 -39.22
N TYR A 506 58.85 -67.05 -38.57
CA TYR A 506 58.09 -65.83 -38.32
C TYR A 506 58.84 -64.63 -38.89
N SER A 507 58.12 -63.71 -39.51
CA SER A 507 58.71 -62.44 -39.97
C SER A 507 58.46 -61.28 -38.99
N ILE A 508 59.48 -60.44 -38.78
CA ILE A 508 59.42 -59.24 -37.95
C ILE A 508 59.55 -57.95 -38.80
N PRO A 509 58.83 -56.85 -38.45
CA PRO A 509 58.97 -55.54 -39.10
C PRO A 509 60.40 -54.99 -39.08
N THR A 510 60.73 -54.21 -40.12
CA THR A 510 62.09 -53.67 -40.34
C THR A 510 62.13 -52.22 -40.82
N GLY A 511 61.00 -51.51 -40.82
CA GLY A 511 60.97 -50.11 -41.23
C GLY A 511 61.54 -49.16 -40.18
N LYS A 512 61.77 -47.90 -40.57
CA LYS A 512 62.32 -46.86 -39.68
C LYS A 512 61.44 -46.57 -38.45
N GLU A 513 60.14 -46.84 -38.56
CA GLU A 513 59.18 -46.73 -37.47
C GLU A 513 59.42 -47.72 -36.33
N GLN A 514 60.31 -48.69 -36.51
CA GLN A 514 60.70 -49.63 -35.46
C GLN A 514 61.85 -49.11 -34.57
N ILE A 515 62.54 -48.03 -34.95
CA ILE A 515 63.66 -47.47 -34.17
C ILE A 515 63.16 -47.05 -32.78
N GLY A 516 63.72 -47.63 -31.72
CA GLY A 516 63.32 -47.40 -30.33
C GLY A 516 62.09 -48.20 -29.85
N ARG A 517 61.36 -48.88 -30.76
CA ARG A 517 60.23 -49.75 -30.39
C ARG A 517 60.71 -50.97 -29.61
N LYS A 518 60.01 -51.34 -28.54
CA LYS A 518 60.28 -52.56 -27.77
C LYS A 518 59.25 -53.63 -28.09
N ILE A 519 59.69 -54.86 -28.32
CA ILE A 519 58.81 -56.01 -28.56
C ILE A 519 59.21 -57.14 -27.61
N THR A 520 58.26 -57.66 -26.86
CA THR A 520 58.39 -58.89 -26.08
C THR A 520 57.77 -60.04 -26.86
N VAL A 521 58.56 -61.06 -27.17
CA VAL A 521 58.12 -62.27 -27.84
C VAL A 521 58.15 -63.42 -26.86
N CYS A 522 57.03 -64.09 -26.68
CA CYS A 522 56.89 -65.32 -25.90
C CYS A 522 56.71 -66.48 -26.87
N CYS A 523 57.70 -67.37 -26.96
CA CYS A 523 57.61 -68.60 -27.72
C CYS A 523 57.00 -69.70 -26.85
N ILE A 524 55.85 -70.23 -27.23
CA ILE A 524 55.18 -71.35 -26.54
C ILE A 524 55.10 -72.57 -27.46
N GLY A 525 54.65 -73.72 -26.94
CA GLY A 525 54.46 -74.94 -27.74
C GLY A 525 55.67 -75.89 -27.73
N THR A 526 55.71 -76.83 -28.67
CA THR A 526 56.77 -77.83 -28.80
C THR A 526 57.73 -77.46 -29.94
N GLY A 527 59.03 -77.50 -29.68
CA GLY A 527 60.08 -77.26 -30.68
C GLY A 527 60.43 -75.78 -30.91
N GLU A 528 61.24 -75.51 -31.94
CA GLU A 528 61.86 -74.20 -32.18
C GLU A 528 61.01 -73.30 -33.09
N ALA A 529 61.09 -71.99 -32.85
CA ALA A 529 60.61 -70.95 -33.76
C ALA A 529 61.80 -70.08 -34.20
N SER A 530 61.89 -69.79 -35.50
CA SER A 530 62.84 -68.83 -36.06
C SER A 530 62.12 -67.52 -36.34
N ILE A 531 62.64 -66.41 -35.84
CA ILE A 531 62.25 -65.08 -36.28
C ILE A 531 63.28 -64.59 -37.29
N SER A 532 62.84 -64.36 -38.51
CA SER A 532 63.67 -63.83 -39.59
C SER A 532 63.31 -62.39 -39.91
N SER A 533 64.32 -61.66 -40.36
CA SER A 533 64.21 -60.30 -40.85
C SER A 533 64.81 -60.27 -42.26
N SER A 534 64.04 -59.83 -43.25
CA SER A 534 64.50 -59.83 -44.65
C SER A 534 65.64 -58.84 -44.91
N ASN A 535 65.72 -57.77 -44.13
CA ASN A 535 66.62 -56.64 -44.38
C ASN A 535 67.38 -56.13 -43.13
N ALA A 536 67.30 -56.82 -41.99
CA ALA A 536 67.93 -56.38 -40.76
C ALA A 536 68.49 -57.55 -39.94
N LYS A 537 69.40 -57.26 -39.01
CA LYS A 537 70.04 -58.29 -38.17
C LYS A 537 69.46 -58.31 -36.75
N PHE A 538 69.68 -59.41 -36.05
CA PHE A 538 69.52 -59.47 -34.60
C PHE A 538 70.87 -59.30 -33.93
N TYR A 539 70.94 -58.54 -32.84
CA TYR A 539 72.16 -58.31 -32.07
C TYR A 539 71.98 -58.80 -30.64
N GLU A 540 72.89 -59.66 -30.16
CA GLU A 540 72.87 -60.18 -28.79
C GLU A 540 74.31 -60.48 -28.34
N TYR A 541 74.69 -60.04 -27.13
CA TYR A 541 76.03 -60.22 -26.54
C TYR A 541 77.22 -59.87 -27.48
N GLY A 542 77.08 -58.79 -28.25
CA GLY A 542 78.13 -58.32 -29.18
C GLY A 542 78.25 -59.13 -30.47
N ARG A 543 77.33 -60.08 -30.74
CA ARG A 543 77.26 -60.85 -31.98
C ARG A 543 76.03 -60.44 -32.80
N SER A 544 76.09 -60.64 -34.12
CA SER A 544 74.97 -60.40 -35.04
C SER A 544 74.49 -61.69 -35.69
N TYR A 545 73.18 -61.88 -35.80
CA TYR A 545 72.52 -63.04 -36.40
C TYR A 545 71.56 -62.60 -37.51
N ASN A 546 71.34 -63.45 -38.51
CA ASN A 546 70.33 -63.20 -39.56
C ASN A 546 68.93 -63.64 -39.12
N GLU A 547 68.86 -64.60 -38.20
CA GLU A 547 67.62 -65.11 -37.62
C GLU A 547 67.80 -65.26 -36.11
N LEU A 548 66.70 -65.09 -35.37
CA LEU A 548 66.64 -65.30 -33.93
C LEU A 548 65.84 -66.57 -33.65
N ILE A 549 66.53 -67.61 -33.22
CA ILE A 549 65.90 -68.88 -32.82
C ILE A 549 65.43 -68.78 -31.37
N LEU A 550 64.21 -69.22 -31.12
CA LEU A 550 63.55 -69.26 -29.82
C LEU A 550 63.00 -70.67 -29.59
N ASN A 551 63.18 -71.20 -28.39
CA ASN A 551 62.57 -72.48 -28.00
C ASN A 551 62.07 -72.37 -26.58
N LYS A 552 60.74 -72.23 -26.41
CA LYS A 552 60.15 -72.02 -25.09
C LYS A 552 60.88 -70.92 -24.32
N GLU A 553 61.02 -69.75 -24.93
CA GLU A 553 61.71 -68.61 -24.34
C GLU A 553 60.85 -67.35 -24.45
N ILE A 554 61.05 -66.42 -23.53
CA ILE A 554 60.63 -65.02 -23.69
C ILE A 554 61.86 -64.19 -24.05
N VAL A 555 61.76 -63.42 -25.12
CA VAL A 555 62.79 -62.48 -25.53
C VAL A 555 62.24 -61.07 -25.69
N GLN A 556 62.96 -60.09 -25.18
CA GLN A 556 62.71 -58.68 -25.42
C GLN A 556 63.69 -58.14 -26.45
N LEU A 557 63.14 -57.45 -27.44
CA LEU A 557 63.85 -56.81 -28.54
C LEU A 557 63.64 -55.31 -28.46
N ILE A 558 64.66 -54.54 -28.82
CA ILE A 558 64.54 -53.10 -29.10
C ILE A 558 65.04 -52.79 -30.50
N GLY A 559 64.27 -52.03 -31.26
CA GLY A 559 64.66 -51.63 -32.60
C GLY A 559 65.82 -50.65 -32.57
N TYR A 560 66.90 -50.97 -33.29
CA TYR A 560 68.13 -50.19 -33.36
C TYR A 560 68.27 -49.55 -34.73
N GLY A 561 68.51 -48.25 -34.75
CA GLY A 561 68.67 -47.45 -35.96
C GLY A 561 69.15 -46.04 -35.64
N LEU A 562 69.51 -45.30 -36.68
CA LEU A 562 69.94 -43.91 -36.59
C LEU A 562 69.33 -43.10 -37.74
N GLY A 563 68.66 -42.00 -37.42
CA GLY A 563 67.93 -41.19 -38.40
C GLY A 563 66.80 -42.01 -39.05
N ASP A 564 66.81 -42.09 -40.38
CA ASP A 564 65.84 -42.87 -41.17
C ASP A 564 66.29 -44.32 -41.46
N ILE A 565 67.42 -44.77 -40.91
CA ILE A 565 68.01 -46.10 -41.19
C ILE A 565 67.80 -47.05 -40.01
N PHE A 566 67.08 -48.15 -40.24
CA PHE A 566 66.92 -49.26 -39.30
C PHE A 566 68.03 -50.30 -39.51
N TYR A 567 68.83 -50.58 -38.46
CA TYR A 567 69.96 -51.52 -38.52
C TYR A 567 69.60 -52.93 -38.04
N GLY A 568 68.53 -53.09 -37.25
CA GLY A 568 68.12 -54.38 -36.72
C GLY A 568 67.53 -54.34 -35.32
N TRP A 569 67.37 -55.52 -34.73
CA TRP A 569 66.77 -55.71 -33.41
C TRP A 569 67.84 -56.10 -32.40
N ILE A 570 67.99 -55.36 -31.31
CA ILE A 570 68.87 -55.73 -30.20
C ILE A 570 68.06 -56.55 -29.19
N VAL A 571 68.53 -57.76 -28.86
CA VAL A 571 68.01 -58.55 -27.76
C VAL A 571 68.47 -57.90 -26.45
N THR A 572 67.52 -57.41 -25.66
CA THR A 572 67.79 -56.76 -24.37
C THR A 572 67.58 -57.69 -23.18
N CYS A 573 66.75 -58.72 -23.35
CA CYS A 573 66.47 -59.71 -22.33
C CYS A 573 66.06 -61.02 -23.00
N ARG A 574 66.51 -62.16 -22.45
CA ARG A 574 66.15 -63.51 -22.89
C ARG A 574 66.00 -64.39 -21.65
N GLU A 575 64.85 -65.03 -21.53
CA GLU A 575 64.48 -65.88 -20.40
C GLU A 575 63.89 -67.20 -20.90
N ASP A 576 64.26 -68.30 -20.27
CA ASP A 576 63.75 -69.64 -20.57
C ASP A 576 62.40 -69.87 -19.89
N LEU A 577 61.43 -70.46 -20.60
CA LEU A 577 60.10 -70.85 -20.12
C LEU A 577 60.01 -72.35 -19.82
N ASP A 578 60.94 -73.19 -20.29
CA ASP A 578 60.90 -74.62 -20.06
C ASP A 578 61.58 -75.01 -18.75
N VAL A 579 60.86 -75.77 -17.93
CA VAL A 579 61.36 -76.45 -16.73
C VAL A 579 61.36 -77.94 -17.00
N ASN A 580 62.38 -78.43 -17.73
CA ASN A 580 62.59 -79.86 -17.90
C ASN A 580 63.81 -80.34 -17.10
N TYR A 581 63.48 -81.14 -16.08
CA TYR A 581 64.33 -81.99 -15.23
C TYR A 581 65.87 -81.81 -15.29
N ALA A 582 66.40 -81.45 -14.11
CA ALA A 582 67.61 -82.02 -13.53
C ALA A 582 69.00 -81.52 -13.96
N MET A 583 69.16 -80.43 -14.72
CA MET A 583 70.49 -79.82 -14.93
C MET A 583 70.51 -78.28 -14.91
N GLY A 584 70.46 -77.72 -13.71
CA GLY A 584 71.39 -76.64 -13.32
C GLY A 584 71.24 -75.26 -13.95
N ARG A 585 70.17 -74.54 -13.60
CA ARG A 585 70.22 -73.12 -13.19
C ARG A 585 69.29 -72.94 -11.99
N PRO A 586 69.60 -72.07 -11.00
CA PRO A 586 68.81 -71.98 -9.78
C PRO A 586 67.41 -71.47 -10.08
N ASP A 587 66.40 -72.30 -9.82
CA ASP A 587 64.99 -71.92 -9.82
C ASP A 587 64.82 -70.60 -9.04
N LYS A 588 64.30 -69.54 -9.68
CA LYS A 588 63.83 -68.34 -8.97
C LYS A 588 62.44 -68.56 -8.32
N VAL A 589 62.06 -69.82 -8.09
CA VAL A 589 60.80 -70.24 -7.47
C VAL A 589 61.10 -70.73 -6.05
N LEU A 590 60.47 -70.12 -5.07
CA LEU A 590 60.69 -70.41 -3.66
C LEU A 590 59.82 -71.56 -3.15
N ALA A 591 58.63 -71.74 -3.73
CA ALA A 591 57.77 -72.87 -3.49
C ALA A 591 56.95 -73.21 -4.73
N ARG A 592 56.66 -74.50 -4.91
CA ARG A 592 55.70 -74.99 -5.89
C ARG A 592 54.89 -76.13 -5.31
N GLY A 593 53.66 -76.29 -5.75
CA GLY A 593 52.82 -77.36 -5.27
C GLY A 593 51.65 -77.69 -6.19
N TYR A 594 51.30 -78.96 -6.19
CA TYR A 594 50.07 -79.47 -6.81
C TYR A 594 49.00 -79.64 -5.74
N VAL A 595 47.90 -78.89 -5.87
CA VAL A 595 46.77 -78.92 -4.95
C VAL A 595 45.58 -79.60 -5.64
N ASP A 596 45.08 -80.66 -5.01
CA ASP A 596 43.79 -81.25 -5.37
C ASP A 596 42.70 -80.57 -4.53
N LEU A 597 41.67 -80.02 -5.17
CA LEU A 597 40.66 -79.21 -4.47
C LEU A 597 39.69 -80.01 -3.59
N ARG A 598 39.89 -81.34 -3.52
CA ARG A 598 39.28 -82.26 -2.56
C ARG A 598 40.05 -82.33 -1.24
N ASP A 599 41.31 -81.92 -1.22
CA ASP A 599 42.09 -81.85 0.02
C ASP A 599 41.59 -80.66 0.84
N ASP A 600 41.28 -80.87 2.13
CA ASP A 600 40.89 -79.78 3.04
C ASP A 600 42.11 -78.97 3.51
N SER A 601 43.28 -79.62 3.58
CA SER A 601 44.56 -78.94 3.82
C SER A 601 45.74 -79.75 3.30
N LYS A 602 46.83 -79.07 2.95
CA LYS A 602 48.08 -79.72 2.49
C LYS A 602 49.30 -78.85 2.79
N LYS A 603 50.41 -79.48 3.14
CA LYS A 603 51.69 -78.80 3.41
C LYS A 603 52.69 -79.10 2.31
N TYR A 604 53.43 -78.09 1.90
CA TYR A 604 54.50 -78.19 0.90
C TYR A 604 55.80 -77.70 1.52
N TYR A 605 56.85 -78.47 1.33
CA TYR A 605 58.20 -78.03 1.65
C TYR A 605 58.64 -76.99 0.62
N THR A 606 59.26 -75.92 1.11
CA THR A 606 59.80 -74.83 0.31
C THR A 606 61.31 -74.97 0.13
N PHE A 607 61.93 -74.13 -0.71
CA PHE A 607 63.36 -74.23 -1.03
C PHE A 607 64.27 -74.10 0.20
N ASP A 608 63.87 -73.31 1.21
CA ASP A 608 64.63 -73.04 2.44
C ASP A 608 64.30 -74.01 3.58
N GLY A 609 63.56 -75.09 3.30
CA GLY A 609 63.16 -76.09 4.28
C GLY A 609 61.99 -75.66 5.17
N SER A 610 61.40 -74.48 4.94
CA SER A 610 60.19 -74.06 5.62
C SER A 610 58.93 -74.69 5.02
N THR A 611 57.75 -74.35 5.58
CA THR A 611 56.49 -74.99 5.20
C THR A 611 55.48 -73.95 4.72
N LEU A 612 55.01 -74.14 3.49
CA LEU A 612 53.85 -73.45 2.94
C LEU A 612 52.62 -74.34 3.14
N SER A 613 51.51 -73.78 3.59
CA SER A 613 50.28 -74.53 3.82
C SER A 613 49.13 -74.03 2.96
N PHE A 614 48.40 -74.98 2.39
CA PHE A 614 47.12 -74.79 1.76
C PHE A 614 46.00 -75.23 2.71
N THR A 615 44.93 -74.45 2.78
CA THR A 615 43.72 -74.75 3.55
C THR A 615 42.49 -74.34 2.77
N LYS A 616 41.49 -75.21 2.69
CA LYS A 616 40.18 -74.90 2.11
C LYS A 616 39.38 -74.06 3.09
N VAL A 617 38.99 -72.85 2.68
CA VAL A 617 38.17 -71.93 3.50
C VAL A 617 36.68 -72.18 3.24
N SER A 618 36.32 -72.37 1.97
CA SER A 618 34.96 -72.71 1.55
C SER A 618 34.97 -73.56 0.27
N SER A 619 33.80 -73.86 -0.29
CA SER A 619 33.69 -74.54 -1.60
C SER A 619 34.18 -73.70 -2.79
N LYS A 620 34.45 -72.40 -2.58
CA LYS A 620 34.89 -71.47 -3.64
C LYS A 620 36.13 -70.66 -3.28
N GLU A 621 36.55 -70.71 -2.03
CA GLU A 621 37.68 -69.97 -1.50
C GLU A 621 38.68 -70.92 -0.87
N TYR A 622 39.93 -70.77 -1.28
CA TYR A 622 41.04 -71.53 -0.75
C TYR A 622 42.14 -70.58 -0.32
N ARG A 623 42.81 -70.89 0.77
CA ARG A 623 43.85 -70.05 1.34
C ARG A 623 45.19 -70.75 1.25
N VAL A 624 46.21 -69.98 0.87
CA VAL A 624 47.60 -70.41 0.96
C VAL A 624 48.32 -69.46 1.89
N THR A 625 48.89 -70.03 2.95
CA THR A 625 49.68 -69.33 3.95
C THR A 625 51.15 -69.63 3.70
N MET A 626 51.92 -68.57 3.48
CA MET A 626 53.36 -68.64 3.27
C MET A 626 54.12 -68.63 4.61
N PRO A 627 55.38 -69.09 4.61
CA PRO A 627 56.26 -68.97 5.77
C PRO A 627 56.42 -67.51 6.19
N THR A 628 56.17 -67.18 7.47
CA THR A 628 56.32 -65.82 8.00
C THR A 628 57.73 -65.25 7.84
N GLN A 629 58.74 -66.11 7.78
CA GLN A 629 60.14 -65.74 7.55
C GLN A 629 60.42 -65.18 6.14
N TRP A 630 59.46 -65.28 5.21
CA TRP A 630 59.58 -64.68 3.87
C TRP A 630 59.16 -63.21 3.82
N GLY A 631 58.65 -62.62 4.91
CA GLY A 631 58.24 -61.21 4.91
C GLY A 631 56.95 -60.96 4.11
N THR A 632 56.78 -59.74 3.58
CA THR A 632 55.52 -59.23 3.01
C THR A 632 55.29 -59.66 1.56
N VAL A 633 54.31 -60.55 1.35
CA VAL A 633 53.89 -61.11 0.06
C VAL A 633 53.36 -60.06 -0.92
N LYS A 634 52.69 -59.02 -0.41
CA LYS A 634 51.94 -58.05 -1.22
C LYS A 634 52.76 -57.32 -2.28
N ASP A 635 54.05 -57.13 -2.02
CA ASP A 635 54.92 -56.32 -2.88
C ASP A 635 56.20 -57.06 -3.33
N GLU A 636 56.61 -58.13 -2.63
CA GLU A 636 57.87 -58.83 -2.90
C GLU A 636 57.71 -60.19 -3.57
N TYR A 637 56.51 -60.76 -3.66
CA TYR A 637 56.31 -62.13 -4.15
C TYR A 637 55.21 -62.22 -5.20
N MET A 638 55.50 -62.90 -6.30
CA MET A 638 54.53 -63.23 -7.34
C MET A 638 54.06 -64.67 -7.16
N VAL A 639 52.75 -64.84 -7.04
CA VAL A 639 52.11 -66.15 -7.06
C VAL A 639 51.53 -66.38 -8.45
N MET A 640 51.96 -67.46 -9.09
CA MET A 640 51.39 -67.91 -10.36
C MET A 640 50.56 -69.15 -10.09
N VAL A 641 49.33 -69.16 -10.59
CA VAL A 641 48.42 -70.28 -10.43
C VAL A 641 47.95 -70.74 -11.79
N THR A 642 48.17 -72.01 -12.09
CA THR A 642 47.77 -72.65 -13.33
C THR A 642 46.65 -73.63 -13.03
N PRO A 643 45.40 -73.35 -13.46
CA PRO A 643 44.32 -74.32 -13.33
C PRO A 643 44.63 -75.54 -14.20
N MET A 644 44.42 -76.74 -13.65
CA MET A 644 44.64 -77.99 -14.36
C MET A 644 43.33 -78.76 -14.50
N MET A 645 43.11 -79.32 -15.69
CA MET A 645 42.00 -80.24 -15.94
C MET A 645 42.31 -81.60 -15.34
N ARG A 646 41.36 -82.16 -14.58
CA ARG A 646 41.38 -83.55 -14.11
C ARG A 646 40.31 -84.31 -14.89
N VAL A 647 40.58 -85.56 -15.26
CA VAL A 647 39.66 -86.39 -16.05
C VAL A 647 38.24 -86.37 -15.43
N GLY A 648 37.27 -85.84 -16.18
CA GLY A 648 35.86 -85.72 -15.78
C GLY A 648 35.43 -84.40 -15.13
N LEU A 649 36.32 -83.41 -14.96
CA LEU A 649 36.06 -82.15 -14.23
C LEU A 649 36.59 -80.94 -15.02
N SER A 650 35.82 -79.85 -15.10
CA SER A 650 36.18 -78.67 -15.90
C SER A 650 37.27 -77.81 -15.25
N SER A 651 38.18 -77.26 -16.07
CA SER A 651 39.11 -76.20 -15.64
C SER A 651 38.34 -74.89 -15.47
N GLY A 652 38.20 -74.38 -14.25
CA GLY A 652 37.61 -73.07 -14.03
C GLY A 652 38.64 -71.95 -13.90
N THR A 653 38.16 -70.72 -14.06
CA THR A 653 38.95 -69.50 -13.88
C THR A 653 39.01 -69.15 -12.39
N TYR A 654 40.22 -68.88 -11.89
CA TYR A 654 40.46 -68.42 -10.54
C TYR A 654 41.08 -67.02 -10.59
N TYR A 655 40.77 -66.18 -9.60
CA TYR A 655 41.59 -64.99 -9.33
C TYR A 655 42.27 -65.15 -7.98
N VAL A 656 43.52 -64.68 -7.92
CA VAL A 656 44.32 -64.62 -6.71
C VAL A 656 44.06 -63.27 -6.05
N SER A 657 43.72 -63.25 -4.76
CA SER A 657 43.69 -62.02 -3.97
C SER A 657 44.72 -62.11 -2.86
N ILE A 658 45.54 -61.07 -2.70
CA ILE A 658 46.51 -61.01 -1.61
C ILE A 658 45.77 -60.45 -0.39
N GLU A 659 45.56 -61.30 0.61
CA GLU A 659 44.75 -60.97 1.79
C GLU A 659 45.59 -60.29 2.87
N SER A 660 46.86 -60.69 2.98
CA SER A 660 47.80 -60.13 3.95
C SER A 660 49.25 -60.32 3.50
N ASP A 661 50.17 -59.83 4.31
CA ASP A 661 51.60 -59.98 4.14
C ASP A 661 52.06 -61.44 4.08
N THR A 662 51.28 -62.41 4.54
CA THR A 662 51.69 -63.83 4.54
C THR A 662 50.66 -64.75 3.91
N GLU A 663 49.55 -64.21 3.37
CA GLU A 663 48.43 -65.01 2.88
C GLU A 663 47.89 -64.48 1.56
N PHE A 664 47.56 -65.41 0.66
CA PHE A 664 46.72 -65.12 -0.49
C PHE A 664 45.57 -66.12 -0.58
N SER A 665 44.44 -65.64 -1.09
CA SER A 665 43.26 -66.44 -1.38
C SER A 665 43.17 -66.76 -2.87
N LEU A 666 42.62 -67.93 -3.17
CA LEU A 666 42.28 -68.38 -4.51
C LEU A 666 40.75 -68.49 -4.59
N ASN A 667 40.13 -67.65 -5.42
CA ASN A 667 38.68 -67.54 -5.53
C ASN A 667 38.18 -68.06 -6.89
N TYR A 668 37.25 -69.02 -6.85
CA TYR A 668 36.67 -69.66 -8.03
C TYR A 668 35.56 -68.80 -8.67
N MET A 669 35.65 -68.48 -9.97
CA MET A 669 34.78 -67.50 -10.62
C MET A 669 33.47 -68.02 -11.24
N ALA A 670 33.18 -69.33 -11.27
CA ALA A 670 31.97 -69.81 -11.95
C ALA A 670 30.73 -69.96 -11.03
N TYR A 671 29.55 -69.70 -11.61
CA TYR A 671 28.23 -70.05 -11.04
C TYR A 671 28.05 -71.58 -11.03
N GLY A 672 28.61 -72.26 -10.05
CA GLY A 672 28.40 -73.69 -9.79
C GLY A 672 29.00 -74.14 -8.47
N THR A 673 28.59 -75.30 -7.95
CA THR A 673 29.18 -75.94 -6.78
C THR A 673 30.55 -76.50 -7.18
N GLY A 674 31.60 -75.70 -6.96
CA GLY A 674 32.99 -76.04 -7.27
C GLY A 674 33.46 -77.26 -6.48
N GLN A 675 33.38 -78.45 -7.08
CA GLN A 675 34.11 -79.61 -6.61
C GLN A 675 34.84 -80.25 -7.78
N GLY A 676 36.17 -80.35 -7.67
CA GLY A 676 36.92 -81.38 -8.39
C GLY A 676 38.07 -80.96 -9.32
N GLY A 677 38.40 -79.67 -9.41
CA GLY A 677 39.60 -79.23 -10.13
C GLY A 677 40.91 -79.54 -9.38
N ALA A 678 42.02 -79.38 -10.07
CA ALA A 678 43.33 -79.23 -9.44
C ALA A 678 43.99 -77.94 -9.94
N PHE A 679 44.90 -77.39 -9.16
CA PHE A 679 45.76 -76.32 -9.66
C PHE A 679 47.20 -76.57 -9.26
N PHE A 680 48.09 -76.09 -10.12
CA PHE A 680 49.49 -75.98 -9.83
C PHE A 680 49.78 -74.54 -9.42
N PHE A 681 50.55 -74.33 -8.37
CA PHE A 681 51.00 -72.99 -7.99
C PHE A 681 52.52 -72.91 -7.92
N GLU A 682 53.03 -71.72 -8.21
CA GLU A 682 54.42 -71.33 -8.02
C GLU A 682 54.47 -70.00 -7.28
N VAL A 683 55.39 -69.88 -6.32
CA VAL A 683 55.68 -68.64 -5.60
C VAL A 683 57.09 -68.20 -5.96
N LYS A 684 57.23 -67.01 -6.56
CA LYS A 684 58.50 -66.40 -6.95
C LYS A 684 58.72 -65.12 -6.17
N ARG A 685 59.95 -64.80 -5.77
CA ARG A 685 60.27 -63.46 -5.22
C ARG A 685 60.53 -62.49 -6.36
N MET A 686 59.77 -61.42 -6.40
CA MET A 686 59.97 -60.28 -7.30
C MET A 686 61.07 -59.40 -6.69
N GLY A 687 62.32 -59.55 -7.14
CA GLY A 687 63.38 -58.62 -6.72
C GLY A 687 64.79 -59.14 -6.46
N PHE A 688 65.24 -60.24 -7.08
CA PHE A 688 66.68 -60.53 -7.23
C PHE A 688 66.98 -60.97 -8.68
N TYR A 689 67.48 -60.04 -9.48
CA TYR A 689 68.50 -60.29 -10.50
C TYR A 689 69.80 -59.69 -9.98
#